data_AF-A0A832ILC5-F1
#
_entry.id   AF-A0A832ILC5-F1
#
_cell.length_a   1.000
_cell.length_b   1.000
_cell.length_c   1.000
_cell.angle_alpha   90.00
_cell.angle_beta   90.00
_cell.angle_gamma   90.00
#
_symmetry.space_group_name_H-M   'P 1'
#
loop_
_entity.id
_entity.type
_entity.pdbx_description
1 polymer ?
#
loop_
_entity_poly.entity_id
_entity_poly.type
_entity_poly.pdbx_seq_one_letter_code
_entity_poly.pdbx_strand_id
1 'polypeptide(L)'
;MNIKDPLEVFELKPVRAAKVSEISEATALSPVPPEERVNFHIGNPVQDSRLSSAYLRLSLGIDITDDKFRIEHLNEIAEYLNWPPNDKSKLEFLSELIKKSSPYSPRGGFMKTNPPYAIQCFNDWLIKNQQEPLAYDLGEKTGRREIILASGGLFEALRVFFHSLSDFIVNRPVKIFLQGINLPEHLKKFTDLEFEQLAEKEPDFVAQVYEYFSVRRMTPTFLVLGKSTTEETRRQLRLISLRNPLFFVEVNDAPNHLSLAREAKMMNRVLRFITPGVINQRLKDFSLIFIVGNSDFINVLETVHFQLKGTPSSTEIELLGFLLKNLSPYEDDSASKITTEVEYEGASTVPALRSVSRLVSSIEDRLNKIVEDKGTLVEKAFHGVDEKAASYLSKLSLRSYDLHSDRFLDLGTSDFLEQLIGNIDNDEWINELSLSYLTAFLNHHPEYRLDSCLVISGSSRTVLSLLGFHCGFNEVVIPDLSWTYEHCFPKVLTVSLTPDFQIDVDSIISVVESNITTNPDWKKHGAVILNNPHNATGQIFDSSDLVKLLRWLLERKIFVIDDLSYQNVKPSERLEQIPTIRQLANDLVSVGYIGEEESNYVITVHSVSKTDSYAGARLSVVEIRHEEVRKSFGEVSSFIRPNVAAIALAYLFYRNRVEDVNAYYRLRN
;
A
#
# COMPACT_ATOMS: atom_id res chain seq x y z
N MET A 1 -6.84 -5.03 50.19
CA MET A 1 -6.18 -4.71 48.90
C MET A 1 -7.12 -3.79 48.14
N ASN A 2 -6.70 -2.56 47.84
CA ASN A 2 -7.48 -1.64 47.02
C ASN A 2 -7.76 -2.33 45.68
N ILE A 3 -9.03 -2.50 45.34
CA ILE A 3 -9.44 -2.99 44.02
C ILE A 3 -9.07 -1.86 43.05
N LYS A 4 -7.90 -1.97 42.41
CA LYS A 4 -7.57 -1.13 41.25
C LYS A 4 -8.70 -1.30 40.23
N ASP A 5 -9.14 -0.21 39.62
CA ASP A 5 -10.10 -0.31 38.51
C ASP A 5 -9.49 -1.25 37.45
N PRO A 6 -10.19 -2.32 37.01
CA PRO A 6 -9.70 -3.19 35.95
C PRO A 6 -9.31 -2.47 34.66
N LEU A 7 -9.73 -1.22 34.46
CA LEU A 7 -9.26 -0.39 33.35
C LEU A 7 -7.83 0.11 33.47
N GLU A 8 -7.29 0.25 34.69
CA GLU A 8 -5.93 0.76 34.91
C GLU A 8 -4.87 -0.12 34.25
N VAL A 9 -5.13 -1.43 34.05
CA VAL A 9 -4.14 -2.30 33.39
C VAL A 9 -4.05 -2.08 31.89
N PHE A 10 -5.02 -1.41 31.27
CA PHE A 10 -5.00 -1.05 29.86
C PHE A 10 -4.29 0.29 29.60
N GLU A 11 -3.52 0.78 30.57
CA GLU A 11 -2.71 1.99 30.42
C GLU A 11 -1.80 1.91 29.18
N LEU A 12 -1.85 2.99 28.39
CA LEU A 12 -1.05 3.17 27.18
C LEU A 12 0.08 4.16 27.47
N LYS A 13 1.26 3.89 26.94
CA LYS A 13 2.38 4.82 26.92
C LYS A 13 1.93 6.13 26.25
N PRO A 14 2.39 7.30 26.73
CA PRO A 14 2.05 8.56 26.12
C PRO A 14 2.51 8.58 24.66
N VAL A 15 1.58 8.92 23.78
CA VAL A 15 1.87 9.14 22.36
C VAL A 15 2.66 10.44 22.23
N ARG A 16 3.90 10.35 21.73
CA ARG A 16 4.57 11.49 21.11
C ARG A 16 4.17 11.48 19.66
N ALA A 17 3.27 12.35 19.25
CA ALA A 17 2.91 12.44 17.84
C ALA A 17 4.18 12.72 17.04
N ALA A 18 4.35 12.02 15.91
CA ALA A 18 5.43 12.35 15.00
C ALA A 18 5.27 13.82 14.61
N LYS A 19 6.29 14.67 14.86
CA LYS A 19 6.25 16.12 14.54
C LYS A 19 5.74 16.38 13.12
N VAL A 20 6.10 15.49 12.20
CA VAL A 20 5.68 15.47 10.81
C VAL A 20 4.15 15.28 10.63
N SER A 21 3.54 14.39 11.43
CA SER A 21 2.09 14.22 11.46
C SER A 21 1.37 15.45 12.02
N GLU A 22 1.94 16.09 13.05
CA GLU A 22 1.39 17.35 13.58
C GLU A 22 1.45 18.47 12.54
N ILE A 23 2.55 18.56 11.78
CA ILE A 23 2.68 19.49 10.66
C ILE A 23 1.60 19.22 9.61
N SER A 24 1.34 17.95 9.24
CA SER A 24 0.30 17.63 8.25
C SER A 24 -1.10 18.08 8.70
N GLU A 25 -1.43 17.89 9.98
CA GLU A 25 -2.71 18.33 10.54
C GLU A 25 -2.78 19.87 10.63
N ALA A 26 -1.72 20.52 11.10
CA ALA A 26 -1.62 21.98 11.15
C ALA A 26 -1.70 22.63 9.75
N THR A 27 -1.03 22.04 8.75
CA THR A 27 -1.11 22.42 7.35
C THR A 27 -2.54 22.32 6.83
N ALA A 28 -3.23 21.21 7.11
CA ALA A 28 -4.60 21.00 6.64
C ALA A 28 -5.55 22.04 7.24
N LEU A 29 -5.36 22.36 8.53
CA LEU A 29 -6.11 23.35 9.30
C LEU A 29 -5.70 24.81 9.05
N SER A 30 -4.64 25.05 8.26
CA SER A 30 -4.14 26.40 8.01
C SER A 30 -5.19 27.26 7.29
N PRO A 31 -5.41 28.53 7.71
CA PRO A 31 -6.29 29.44 7.00
C PRO A 31 -5.70 29.99 5.69
N VAL A 32 -4.42 29.70 5.42
CA VAL A 32 -3.71 30.12 4.20
C VAL A 32 -4.32 29.42 2.96
N PRO A 33 -4.53 30.11 1.83
CA PRO A 33 -4.98 29.48 0.58
C PRO A 33 -4.06 28.33 0.15
N PRO A 34 -4.57 27.19 -0.36
CA PRO A 34 -3.75 26.04 -0.75
C PRO A 34 -2.53 26.37 -1.63
N GLU A 35 -2.69 27.30 -2.56
CA GLU A 35 -1.67 27.80 -3.49
C GLU A 35 -0.52 28.56 -2.81
N GLU A 36 -0.75 29.08 -1.60
CA GLU A 36 0.24 29.82 -0.80
C GLU A 36 0.85 28.97 0.33
N ARG A 37 0.38 27.73 0.53
CA ARG A 37 0.87 26.87 1.62
C ARG A 37 2.26 26.32 1.30
N VAL A 38 3.27 26.82 2.02
CA VAL A 38 4.59 26.17 2.10
C VAL A 38 4.54 25.05 3.13
N ASN A 39 4.49 23.80 2.65
CA ASN A 39 4.39 22.63 3.52
C ASN A 39 5.77 22.17 3.98
N PHE A 40 6.03 22.21 5.29
CA PHE A 40 7.31 21.83 5.92
C PHE A 40 7.64 20.33 5.87
N HIS A 41 6.87 19.55 5.13
CA HIS A 41 7.28 18.22 4.75
C HIS A 41 8.19 18.39 3.53
N ILE A 42 9.49 18.12 3.68
CA ILE A 42 10.40 17.97 2.52
C ILE A 42 9.66 17.03 1.55
N GLY A 43 9.27 17.55 0.40
CA GLY A 43 8.53 16.82 -0.64
C GLY A 43 7.02 16.65 -0.49
N ASN A 44 6.19 17.55 0.06
CA ASN A 44 4.73 17.43 -0.24
C ASN A 44 4.52 17.54 -1.76
N PRO A 45 3.66 16.72 -2.42
CA PRO A 45 3.50 16.81 -3.86
C PRO A 45 2.93 18.18 -4.24
N VAL A 46 3.29 18.63 -5.44
CA VAL A 46 2.92 19.96 -5.92
C VAL A 46 1.41 20.00 -6.13
N GLN A 47 0.73 20.86 -5.36
CA GLN A 47 -0.70 21.11 -5.49
C GLN A 47 -0.92 22.31 -6.41
N ASP A 48 -0.96 22.03 -7.71
CA ASP A 48 -1.16 23.03 -8.77
C ASP A 48 -2.34 22.60 -9.66
N SER A 49 -3.24 23.53 -9.99
CA SER A 49 -4.39 23.27 -10.85
C SER A 49 -3.97 22.92 -12.28
N ARG A 50 -2.81 23.41 -12.75
CA ARG A 50 -2.21 23.05 -14.04
C ARG A 50 -1.79 21.58 -14.05
N LEU A 51 -1.19 21.09 -12.96
CA LEU A 51 -0.87 19.68 -12.81
C LEU A 51 -2.12 18.82 -12.73
N SER A 52 -3.11 19.25 -11.94
CA SER A 52 -4.38 18.52 -11.83
C SER A 52 -5.10 18.43 -13.18
N SER A 53 -5.09 19.51 -13.97
CA SER A 53 -5.64 19.56 -15.32
C SER A 53 -4.82 18.73 -16.32
N ALA A 54 -3.49 18.71 -16.21
CA ALA A 54 -2.63 17.84 -17.02
C ALA A 54 -2.89 16.36 -16.73
N TYR A 55 -3.00 15.99 -15.46
CA TYR A 55 -3.36 14.63 -15.05
C TYR A 55 -4.75 14.25 -15.58
N LEU A 56 -5.75 15.13 -15.44
CA LEU A 56 -7.10 14.87 -15.95
C LEU A 56 -7.09 14.63 -17.47
N ARG A 57 -6.34 15.43 -18.23
CA ARG A 57 -6.20 15.24 -19.68
C ARG A 57 -5.60 13.87 -20.02
N LEU A 58 -4.51 13.48 -19.36
CA LEU A 58 -3.92 12.15 -19.50
C LEU A 58 -4.92 11.03 -19.17
N SER A 59 -5.63 11.14 -18.05
CA SER A 59 -6.62 10.13 -17.64
C SER A 59 -7.77 10.00 -18.65
N LEU A 60 -8.10 11.06 -19.36
CA LEU A 60 -9.16 11.11 -20.38
C LEU A 60 -8.66 10.78 -21.80
N GLY A 61 -7.36 10.58 -22.00
CA GLY A 61 -6.76 10.39 -23.34
C GLY A 61 -6.77 11.66 -24.20
N ILE A 62 -6.81 12.84 -23.58
CA ILE A 62 -6.71 14.14 -24.22
C ILE A 62 -5.23 14.55 -24.27
N ASP A 63 -4.81 15.20 -25.36
CA ASP A 63 -3.45 15.74 -25.49
C ASP A 63 -3.11 16.65 -24.29
N ILE A 64 -2.01 16.33 -23.59
CA ILE A 64 -1.54 17.06 -22.41
C ILE A 64 -1.17 18.51 -22.73
N THR A 65 -0.94 18.86 -24.00
CA THR A 65 -0.61 20.22 -24.42
C THR A 65 -1.86 21.09 -24.66
N ASP A 66 -3.06 20.52 -24.72
CA ASP A 66 -4.30 21.26 -24.97
C ASP A 66 -4.80 21.95 -23.69
N ASP A 67 -4.32 23.16 -23.42
CA ASP A 67 -4.48 23.91 -22.17
C ASP A 67 -5.87 24.54 -21.97
N LYS A 68 -6.74 24.42 -22.98
CA LYS A 68 -8.16 24.83 -22.88
C LYS A 68 -8.96 23.90 -21.97
N PHE A 69 -8.59 22.61 -21.89
CA PHE A 69 -9.27 21.64 -21.05
C PHE A 69 -8.71 21.66 -19.62
N ARG A 70 -9.37 22.45 -18.77
CA ARG A 70 -8.99 22.62 -17.36
C ARG A 70 -9.96 21.94 -16.42
N ILE A 71 -9.47 21.55 -15.25
CA ILE A 71 -10.23 20.83 -14.24
C ILE A 71 -11.40 21.66 -13.67
N GLU A 72 -11.41 22.97 -13.86
CA GLU A 72 -12.51 23.87 -13.50
C GLU A 72 -13.64 23.91 -14.55
N HIS A 73 -13.39 23.44 -15.79
CA HIS A 73 -14.30 23.54 -16.94
C HIS A 73 -14.82 22.17 -17.40
N LEU A 74 -15.32 21.36 -16.45
CA LEU A 74 -15.74 19.97 -16.73
C LEU A 74 -16.86 19.84 -17.77
N ASN A 75 -17.75 20.83 -17.90
CA ASN A 75 -18.81 20.78 -18.92
C ASN A 75 -18.23 20.83 -20.34
N GLU A 76 -17.23 21.67 -20.59
CA GLU A 76 -16.57 21.80 -21.91
C GLU A 76 -15.82 20.51 -22.26
N ILE A 77 -15.22 19.86 -21.25
CA ILE A 77 -14.57 18.55 -21.41
C ILE A 77 -15.60 17.47 -21.75
N ALA A 78 -16.72 17.41 -21.04
CA ALA A 78 -17.78 16.43 -21.30
C ALA A 78 -18.36 16.59 -22.71
N GLU A 79 -18.59 17.84 -23.16
CA GLU A 79 -19.03 18.14 -24.53
C GLU A 79 -18.01 17.71 -25.57
N TYR A 80 -16.72 18.01 -25.36
CA TYR A 80 -15.65 17.60 -26.27
C TYR A 80 -15.53 16.07 -26.42
N LEU A 81 -15.67 15.34 -25.31
CA LEU A 81 -15.60 13.88 -25.29
C LEU A 81 -16.92 13.21 -25.74
N ASN A 82 -17.97 13.99 -26.02
CA ASN A 82 -19.32 13.50 -26.28
C ASN A 82 -19.88 12.61 -25.16
N TRP A 83 -19.53 12.90 -23.90
CA TRP A 83 -20.03 12.12 -22.76
C TRP A 83 -21.51 12.43 -22.51
N PRO A 84 -22.37 11.40 -22.36
CA PRO A 84 -23.77 11.60 -22.00
C PRO A 84 -23.92 12.38 -20.69
N PRO A 85 -25.03 13.13 -20.50
CA PRO A 85 -25.28 13.85 -19.23
C PRO A 85 -25.23 12.96 -17.98
N ASN A 86 -25.57 11.68 -18.10
CA ASN A 86 -25.53 10.71 -17.00
C ASN A 86 -24.09 10.36 -16.57
N ASP A 87 -23.10 10.52 -17.45
CA ASP A 87 -21.69 10.26 -17.16
C ASP A 87 -20.97 11.46 -16.52
N LYS A 88 -21.66 12.60 -16.40
CA LYS A 88 -21.10 13.80 -15.77
C LYS A 88 -20.62 13.54 -14.35
N SER A 89 -21.35 12.73 -13.57
CA SER A 89 -20.96 12.37 -12.21
C SER A 89 -19.66 11.56 -12.16
N LYS A 90 -19.39 10.73 -13.18
CA LYS A 90 -18.12 9.99 -13.33
C LYS A 90 -16.95 10.95 -13.59
N LEU A 91 -17.16 11.99 -14.41
CA LEU A 91 -16.16 13.01 -14.68
C LEU A 91 -15.86 13.87 -13.45
N GLU A 92 -16.90 14.29 -12.73
CA GLU A 92 -16.76 15.01 -11.45
C GLU A 92 -16.01 14.18 -10.42
N PHE A 93 -16.36 12.89 -10.31
CA PHE A 93 -15.65 11.93 -9.46
C PHE A 93 -14.17 11.83 -9.84
N LEU A 94 -13.84 11.63 -11.12
CA LEU A 94 -12.45 11.52 -11.56
C LEU A 94 -11.65 12.80 -11.26
N SER A 95 -12.24 13.97 -11.49
CA SER A 95 -11.64 15.27 -11.15
C SER A 95 -11.36 15.39 -9.64
N GLU A 96 -12.34 15.07 -8.79
CA GLU A 96 -12.14 15.13 -7.34
C GLU A 96 -11.14 14.08 -6.87
N LEU A 97 -11.18 12.87 -7.43
CA LEU A 97 -10.21 11.82 -7.12
C LEU A 97 -8.78 12.30 -7.40
N ILE A 98 -8.52 12.92 -8.56
CA ILE A 98 -7.23 13.52 -8.91
C ILE A 98 -6.84 14.60 -7.89
N LYS A 99 -7.71 15.57 -7.61
CA LYS A 99 -7.40 16.65 -6.65
C LYS A 99 -7.09 16.13 -5.25
N LYS A 100 -7.86 15.17 -4.75
CA LYS A 100 -7.72 14.61 -3.40
C LYS A 100 -6.55 13.64 -3.27
N SER A 101 -6.15 13.00 -4.36
CA SER A 101 -5.04 12.05 -4.37
C SER A 101 -3.66 12.68 -4.17
N SER A 102 -3.51 13.97 -4.47
CA SER A 102 -2.25 14.68 -4.33
C SER A 102 -1.88 14.90 -2.86
N PRO A 103 -2.63 15.68 -2.05
CA PRO A 103 -2.28 15.88 -0.65
C PRO A 103 -2.51 14.62 0.19
N TYR A 104 -1.73 14.50 1.25
CA TYR A 104 -2.06 13.54 2.31
C TYR A 104 -3.42 13.86 2.93
N SER A 105 -4.21 12.81 3.20
CA SER A 105 -5.37 12.97 4.08
C SER A 105 -4.91 13.39 5.48
N PRO A 106 -5.76 14.08 6.27
CA PRO A 106 -5.48 14.36 7.66
C PRO A 106 -5.27 13.07 8.47
N ARG A 107 -4.62 13.19 9.63
CA ARG A 107 -4.51 12.09 10.58
C ARG A 107 -5.90 11.54 10.95
N GLY A 108 -6.03 10.22 11.05
CA GLY A 108 -7.31 9.54 11.25
C GLY A 108 -8.23 9.52 10.01
N GLY A 109 -7.81 10.13 8.90
CA GLY A 109 -8.49 10.11 7.61
C GLY A 109 -9.31 11.37 7.28
N PHE A 110 -9.60 12.23 8.27
CA PHE A 110 -10.45 13.41 8.03
C PHE A 110 -10.21 14.58 9.00
N MET A 111 -10.62 15.79 8.56
CA MET A 111 -10.64 16.97 9.41
C MET A 111 -11.90 16.98 10.26
N LYS A 112 -11.75 17.23 11.57
CA LYS A 112 -12.85 17.22 12.55
C LYS A 112 -13.98 18.20 12.17
N THR A 113 -13.62 19.33 11.56
CA THR A 113 -14.53 20.40 11.16
C THR A 113 -15.19 20.18 9.80
N ASN A 114 -14.68 19.25 8.98
CA ASN A 114 -15.20 18.98 7.64
C ASN A 114 -15.05 17.48 7.31
N PRO A 115 -15.84 16.61 7.97
CA PRO A 115 -15.80 15.18 7.70
C PRO A 115 -16.30 14.88 6.28
N PRO A 116 -15.65 13.97 5.53
CA PRO A 116 -16.09 13.58 4.19
C PRO A 116 -17.43 12.83 4.26
N TYR A 117 -18.12 12.73 3.11
CA TYR A 117 -19.43 12.09 3.03
C TYR A 117 -19.45 10.66 3.59
N ALA A 118 -18.39 9.87 3.37
CA ALA A 118 -18.30 8.51 3.92
C ALA A 118 -18.39 8.49 5.46
N ILE A 119 -17.74 9.44 6.15
CA ILE A 119 -17.81 9.58 7.61
C ILE A 119 -19.19 10.07 8.05
N GLN A 120 -19.78 11.01 7.32
CA GLN A 120 -21.12 11.51 7.62
C GLN A 120 -22.17 10.39 7.50
N CYS A 121 -22.10 9.61 6.42
CA CYS A 121 -22.98 8.47 6.16
C CYS A 121 -22.84 7.39 7.25
N PHE A 122 -21.60 7.06 7.64
CA PHE A 122 -21.35 6.11 8.73
C PHE A 122 -21.81 6.62 10.10
N ASN A 123 -21.60 7.90 10.39
CA ASN A 123 -22.11 8.52 11.63
C ASN A 123 -23.65 8.53 11.66
N ASP A 124 -24.29 8.79 10.52
CA ASP A 124 -25.75 8.69 10.39
C ASP A 124 -26.25 7.25 10.54
N TRP A 125 -25.49 6.26 10.04
CA TRP A 125 -25.75 4.85 10.33
C TRP A 125 -25.72 4.57 11.83
N LEU A 126 -24.71 5.09 12.55
CA LEU A 126 -24.58 4.90 14.00
C LEU A 126 -25.71 5.57 14.82
N ILE A 127 -26.19 6.75 14.42
CA ILE A 127 -27.05 7.58 15.30
C ILE A 127 -28.51 7.73 14.81
N LYS A 128 -28.77 7.64 13.50
CA LYS A 128 -30.10 7.88 12.90
C LYS A 128 -30.73 6.59 12.38
N ASN A 129 -29.94 5.68 11.82
CA ASN A 129 -30.47 4.53 11.08
C ASN A 129 -30.43 3.20 11.87
N GLN A 130 -30.35 3.27 13.20
CA GLN A 130 -30.28 2.10 14.09
C GLN A 130 -31.27 2.24 15.25
N GLN A 131 -31.85 1.11 15.69
CA GLN A 131 -32.86 1.07 16.78
C GLN A 131 -32.32 1.57 18.13
N GLU A 132 -30.99 1.60 18.30
CA GLU A 132 -30.34 2.12 19.49
C GLU A 132 -29.10 2.94 19.08
N PRO A 133 -29.16 4.28 19.15
CA PRO A 133 -28.03 5.14 18.75
C PRO A 133 -26.80 4.92 19.64
N LEU A 134 -25.62 4.81 18.99
CA LEU A 134 -24.33 4.89 19.65
C LEU A 134 -23.58 6.10 19.09
N ALA A 135 -23.48 7.15 19.90
CA ALA A 135 -22.83 8.40 19.50
C ALA A 135 -21.36 8.39 19.92
N TYR A 136 -20.47 8.54 18.95
CA TYR A 136 -19.04 8.75 19.14
C TYR A 136 -18.67 10.15 18.66
N ASP A 137 -17.72 10.79 19.34
CA ASP A 137 -17.26 12.13 18.97
C ASP A 137 -16.33 12.07 17.74
N LEU A 138 -16.65 12.84 16.70
CA LEU A 138 -15.76 13.07 15.56
C LEU A 138 -14.54 13.95 15.94
N GLY A 139 -14.50 14.44 17.18
CA GLY A 139 -13.49 15.33 17.74
C GLY A 139 -13.90 16.80 17.74
N GLU A 140 -15.11 17.12 17.29
CA GLU A 140 -15.63 18.50 17.26
C GLU A 140 -16.00 18.98 18.66
N LYS A 141 -16.57 18.12 19.51
CA LYS A 141 -17.10 18.53 20.82
C LYS A 141 -16.05 18.54 21.92
N THR A 142 -15.27 17.46 22.01
CA THR A 142 -14.29 17.23 23.09
C THR A 142 -12.85 17.49 22.65
N GLY A 143 -12.62 17.70 21.35
CA GLY A 143 -11.29 17.73 20.76
C GLY A 143 -10.66 16.34 20.55
N ARG A 144 -11.25 15.27 21.10
CA ARG A 144 -10.76 13.89 21.00
C ARG A 144 -11.57 13.11 19.96
N ARG A 145 -10.90 12.49 18.98
CA ARG A 145 -11.58 11.63 18.01
C ARG A 145 -11.87 10.28 18.66
N GLU A 146 -13.08 9.79 18.42
CA GLU A 146 -13.52 8.44 18.74
C GLU A 146 -13.87 7.63 17.48
N ILE A 147 -13.74 8.25 16.30
CA ILE A 147 -13.91 7.63 14.97
C ILE A 147 -12.69 7.95 14.10
N ILE A 148 -12.09 6.94 13.48
CA ILE A 148 -11.04 7.07 12.46
C ILE A 148 -11.25 6.09 11.31
N LEU A 149 -10.45 6.27 10.26
CA LEU A 149 -10.38 5.36 9.11
C LEU A 149 -9.05 4.62 9.12
N ALA A 150 -9.06 3.37 8.65
CA ALA A 150 -7.86 2.60 8.36
C ALA A 150 -7.94 2.00 6.95
N SER A 151 -6.81 2.03 6.23
CA SER A 151 -6.70 1.56 4.85
C SER A 151 -6.06 0.18 4.75
N GLY A 152 -6.54 -0.64 3.81
CA GLY A 152 -6.01 -1.98 3.51
C GLY A 152 -6.84 -3.14 4.05
N GLY A 153 -8.07 -2.90 4.49
CA GLY A 153 -9.03 -3.92 4.93
C GLY A 153 -8.84 -4.36 6.38
N LEU A 154 -9.66 -5.33 6.81
CA LEU A 154 -9.78 -5.73 8.22
C LEU A 154 -8.47 -6.27 8.82
N PHE A 155 -7.80 -7.19 8.12
CA PHE A 155 -6.58 -7.81 8.67
C PHE A 155 -5.44 -6.81 8.79
N GLU A 156 -5.34 -5.86 7.87
CA GLU A 156 -4.37 -4.79 7.96
C GLU A 156 -4.68 -3.80 9.09
N ALA A 157 -5.96 -3.48 9.30
CA ALA A 157 -6.38 -2.69 10.46
C ALA A 157 -6.05 -3.41 11.79
N LEU A 158 -6.22 -4.74 11.84
CA LEU A 158 -5.82 -5.56 12.98
C LEU A 158 -4.30 -5.62 13.15
N ARG A 159 -3.51 -5.66 12.07
CA ARG A 159 -2.04 -5.56 12.14
C ARG A 159 -1.60 -4.27 12.81
N VAL A 160 -2.18 -3.15 12.41
CA VAL A 160 -1.94 -1.82 13.03
C VAL A 160 -2.35 -1.84 14.51
N PHE A 161 -3.46 -2.49 14.85
CA PHE A 161 -3.91 -2.64 16.23
C PHE A 161 -2.96 -3.49 17.09
N PHE A 162 -2.48 -4.63 16.58
CA PHE A 162 -1.55 -5.47 17.33
C PHE A 162 -0.18 -4.81 17.49
N HIS A 163 0.33 -4.08 16.50
CA HIS A 163 1.48 -3.19 16.71
C HIS A 163 1.22 -2.15 17.79
N SER A 164 0.04 -1.51 17.77
CA SER A 164 -0.36 -0.55 18.81
C SER A 164 -0.31 -1.15 20.21
N LEU A 165 -0.82 -2.37 20.39
CA LEU A 165 -0.73 -3.06 21.66
C LEU A 165 0.72 -3.39 22.01
N SER A 166 1.46 -4.04 21.10
CA SER A 166 2.84 -4.50 21.33
C SER A 166 3.79 -3.35 21.69
N ASP A 167 3.60 -2.16 21.11
CA ASP A 167 4.50 -1.02 21.34
C ASP A 167 4.04 -0.11 22.48
N PHE A 168 2.73 0.12 22.64
CA PHE A 168 2.22 1.15 23.54
C PHE A 168 1.58 0.64 24.82
N ILE A 169 1.15 -0.62 24.93
CA ILE A 169 0.60 -1.08 26.21
C ILE A 169 1.70 -1.13 27.28
N VAL A 170 1.39 -0.58 28.46
CA VAL A 170 2.35 -0.50 29.58
C VAL A 170 2.45 -1.84 30.30
N ASN A 171 1.31 -2.46 30.60
CA ASN A 171 1.26 -3.72 31.33
C ASN A 171 1.38 -4.90 30.34
N ARG A 172 2.37 -5.75 30.54
CA ARG A 172 2.71 -6.88 29.65
C ARG A 172 2.99 -8.15 30.47
N PRO A 173 2.81 -9.35 29.90
CA PRO A 173 2.33 -9.64 28.54
C PRO A 173 0.82 -9.33 28.38
N VAL A 174 0.33 -9.34 27.14
CA VAL A 174 -1.09 -9.16 26.81
C VAL A 174 -1.68 -10.46 26.30
N LYS A 175 -2.85 -10.84 26.80
CA LYS A 175 -3.59 -12.00 26.30
C LYS A 175 -4.59 -11.58 25.24
N ILE A 176 -4.57 -12.23 24.08
CA ILE A 176 -5.53 -12.00 22.98
C ILE A 176 -6.33 -13.29 22.75
N PHE A 177 -7.60 -13.24 23.11
CA PHE A 177 -8.55 -14.30 22.79
C PHE A 177 -9.21 -14.04 21.44
N LEU A 178 -9.33 -15.08 20.62
CA LEU A 178 -9.94 -15.02 19.30
C LEU A 178 -11.20 -15.89 19.28
N GLN A 179 -12.34 -15.29 18.92
CA GLN A 179 -13.60 -16.02 18.75
C GLN A 179 -14.19 -15.67 17.38
N GLY A 180 -14.59 -16.68 16.62
CA GLY A 180 -15.28 -16.49 15.33
C GLY A 180 -14.43 -15.82 14.23
N ILE A 181 -13.13 -15.62 14.45
CA ILE A 181 -12.15 -15.13 13.49
C ILE A 181 -10.93 -16.03 13.49
N ASN A 182 -10.31 -16.20 12.33
CA ASN A 182 -9.04 -16.89 12.16
C ASN A 182 -8.01 -15.90 11.64
N LEU A 183 -6.98 -15.61 12.45
CA LEU A 183 -5.91 -14.70 12.03
C LEU A 183 -4.86 -15.45 11.21
N PRO A 184 -4.29 -14.83 10.16
CA PRO A 184 -3.12 -15.38 9.49
C PRO A 184 -1.92 -15.44 10.44
N GLU A 185 -1.00 -16.38 10.18
CA GLU A 185 0.10 -16.70 11.10
C GLU A 185 1.03 -15.52 11.39
N HIS A 186 1.29 -14.65 10.40
CA HIS A 186 2.12 -13.47 10.61
C HIS A 186 1.49 -12.45 11.59
N LEU A 187 0.16 -12.45 11.74
CA LEU A 187 -0.54 -11.59 12.71
C LEU A 187 -0.62 -12.17 14.12
N LYS A 188 -0.12 -13.39 14.34
CA LYS A 188 0.01 -13.99 15.67
C LYS A 188 1.43 -13.83 16.26
N LYS A 189 2.33 -13.17 15.53
CA LYS A 189 3.75 -13.06 15.85
C LYS A 189 4.09 -11.61 16.23
N PHE A 190 3.73 -11.23 17.45
CA PHE A 190 4.07 -9.95 18.04
C PHE A 190 4.73 -10.15 19.39
N THR A 191 5.74 -9.34 19.68
CA THR A 191 6.40 -9.35 20.99
C THR A 191 5.39 -9.01 22.09
N ASP A 192 5.41 -9.78 23.17
CA ASP A 192 4.55 -9.62 24.35
C ASP A 192 3.03 -9.79 24.12
N LEU A 193 2.59 -10.28 22.95
CA LEU A 193 1.19 -10.64 22.68
C LEU A 193 1.02 -12.17 22.61
N GLU A 194 0.13 -12.71 23.43
CA GLU A 194 -0.18 -14.13 23.50
C GLU A 194 -1.56 -14.42 22.91
N PHE A 195 -1.61 -15.10 21.76
CA PHE A 195 -2.86 -15.41 21.08
C PHE A 195 -3.40 -16.78 21.50
N GLU A 196 -4.72 -16.87 21.70
CA GLU A 196 -5.41 -18.12 21.98
C GLU A 196 -6.77 -18.16 21.26
N GLN A 197 -6.99 -19.21 20.48
CA GLN A 197 -8.27 -19.47 19.83
C GLN A 197 -9.25 -20.08 20.83
N LEU A 198 -10.41 -19.46 20.99
CA LEU A 198 -11.46 -19.97 21.85
C LEU A 198 -12.41 -20.93 21.10
N ALA A 199 -13.23 -21.65 21.88
CA ALA A 199 -14.28 -22.51 21.34
C ALA A 199 -15.27 -21.74 20.44
N GLU A 200 -15.81 -22.41 19.42
CA GLU A 200 -16.79 -21.78 18.51
C GLU A 200 -18.15 -21.53 19.17
N LYS A 201 -18.58 -22.45 20.05
CA LYS A 201 -19.87 -22.37 20.72
C LYS A 201 -19.83 -21.36 21.86
N GLU A 202 -20.85 -20.50 21.92
CA GLU A 202 -20.87 -19.39 22.88
C GLU A 202 -20.72 -19.80 24.36
N PRO A 203 -21.49 -20.79 24.86
CA PRO A 203 -21.36 -21.20 26.26
C PRO A 203 -19.97 -21.69 26.63
N ASP A 204 -19.31 -22.39 25.70
CA ASP A 204 -18.01 -23.02 25.94
C ASP A 204 -16.90 -21.96 26.00
N PHE A 205 -16.92 -20.96 25.10
CA PHE A 205 -15.90 -19.91 25.17
C PHE A 205 -16.11 -18.96 26.34
N VAL A 206 -17.35 -18.66 26.71
CA VAL A 206 -17.62 -17.84 27.89
C VAL A 206 -17.10 -18.54 29.15
N ALA A 207 -17.27 -19.87 29.23
CA ALA A 207 -16.69 -20.67 30.30
C ALA A 207 -15.15 -20.61 30.31
N GLN A 208 -14.50 -20.69 29.15
CA GLN A 208 -13.03 -20.54 29.04
C GLN A 208 -12.54 -19.17 29.52
N VAL A 209 -13.22 -18.08 29.11
CA VAL A 209 -12.88 -16.72 29.55
C VAL A 209 -13.10 -16.58 31.07
N TYR A 210 -14.18 -17.14 31.60
CA TYR A 210 -14.44 -17.13 33.04
C TYR A 210 -13.39 -17.91 33.83
N GLU A 211 -13.02 -19.11 33.36
CA GLU A 211 -12.01 -19.96 33.97
C GLU A 211 -10.64 -19.27 34.02
N TYR A 212 -10.25 -18.60 32.93
CA TYR A 212 -9.01 -17.81 32.89
C TYR A 212 -8.92 -16.78 34.02
N PHE A 213 -10.03 -16.10 34.31
CA PHE A 213 -10.09 -15.08 35.38
C PHE A 213 -10.38 -15.63 36.78
N SER A 214 -10.80 -16.90 36.90
CA SER A 214 -11.09 -17.53 38.21
C SER A 214 -9.89 -17.51 39.16
N VAL A 215 -8.67 -17.55 38.62
CA VAL A 215 -7.40 -17.48 39.35
C VAL A 215 -6.92 -16.03 39.60
N ARG A 216 -7.79 -15.03 39.46
CA ARG A 216 -7.52 -13.59 39.68
C ARG A 216 -6.31 -13.04 38.91
N ARG A 217 -6.22 -13.36 37.62
CA ARG A 217 -5.21 -12.77 36.72
C ARG A 217 -5.49 -11.28 36.52
N MET A 218 -4.46 -10.46 36.70
CA MET A 218 -4.48 -9.00 36.44
C MET A 218 -3.75 -8.65 35.13
N THR A 219 -3.75 -9.56 34.17
CA THR A 219 -3.13 -9.39 32.85
C THR A 219 -4.12 -8.71 31.90
N PRO A 220 -3.73 -7.65 31.17
CA PRO A 220 -4.60 -7.06 30.16
C PRO A 220 -4.99 -8.11 29.13
N THR A 221 -6.30 -8.28 28.95
CA THR A 221 -6.85 -9.31 28.08
C THR A 221 -7.82 -8.67 27.08
N PHE A 222 -7.63 -8.96 25.80
CA PHE A 222 -8.53 -8.53 24.73
C PHE A 222 -9.26 -9.75 24.18
N LEU A 223 -10.58 -9.65 24.01
CA LEU A 223 -11.38 -10.62 23.28
C LEU A 223 -11.77 -10.05 21.92
N VAL A 224 -11.22 -10.62 20.85
CA VAL A 224 -11.55 -10.29 19.47
C VAL A 224 -12.74 -11.14 19.03
N LEU A 225 -13.86 -10.48 18.71
CA LEU A 225 -15.11 -11.10 18.31
C LEU A 225 -15.35 -10.95 16.81
N GLY A 226 -15.17 -12.05 16.07
CA GLY A 226 -15.44 -12.14 14.64
C GLY A 226 -16.88 -12.51 14.28
N LYS A 227 -17.71 -12.86 15.26
CA LYS A 227 -19.15 -13.13 15.08
C LYS A 227 -19.98 -12.33 16.08
N SER A 228 -21.20 -11.97 15.69
CA SER A 228 -22.18 -11.39 16.63
C SER A 228 -22.56 -12.45 17.67
N THR A 229 -22.66 -12.04 18.94
CA THR A 229 -23.02 -12.96 20.04
C THR A 229 -24.51 -12.87 20.39
N THR A 230 -25.04 -13.84 21.12
CA THR A 230 -26.37 -13.74 21.72
C THR A 230 -26.41 -12.69 22.85
N GLU A 231 -27.62 -12.23 23.20
CA GLU A 231 -27.85 -11.30 24.31
C GLU A 231 -27.38 -11.87 25.66
N GLU A 232 -27.62 -13.17 25.90
CA GLU A 232 -27.19 -13.84 27.12
C GLU A 232 -25.66 -13.82 27.25
N THR A 233 -24.96 -14.17 26.18
CA THR A 233 -23.49 -14.10 26.12
C THR A 233 -22.98 -12.69 26.35
N ARG A 234 -23.59 -11.66 25.75
CA ARG A 234 -23.21 -10.26 26.00
C ARG A 234 -23.33 -9.87 27.47
N ARG A 235 -24.43 -10.25 28.12
CA ARG A 235 -24.64 -9.98 29.56
C ARG A 235 -23.59 -10.66 30.43
N GLN A 236 -23.24 -11.91 30.12
CA GLN A 236 -22.20 -12.64 30.86
C GLN A 236 -20.82 -12.01 30.66
N LEU A 237 -20.42 -11.73 29.42
CA LEU A 237 -19.15 -11.08 29.11
C LEU A 237 -19.03 -9.69 29.75
N ARG A 238 -20.12 -8.90 29.73
CA ARG A 238 -20.20 -7.63 30.43
C ARG A 238 -19.87 -7.80 31.92
N LEU A 239 -20.53 -8.74 32.61
CA LEU A 239 -20.29 -8.99 34.04
C LEU A 239 -18.84 -9.39 34.33
N ILE A 240 -18.23 -10.21 33.46
CA ILE A 240 -16.82 -10.59 33.57
C ILE A 240 -15.92 -9.35 33.46
N SER A 241 -16.13 -8.51 32.43
CA SER A 241 -15.29 -7.33 32.18
C SER A 241 -15.39 -6.25 33.25
N LEU A 242 -16.52 -6.13 33.96
CA LEU A 242 -16.66 -5.16 35.04
C LEU A 242 -15.81 -5.51 36.27
N ARG A 243 -15.37 -6.77 36.40
CA ARG A 243 -14.61 -7.28 37.54
C ARG A 243 -13.17 -7.66 37.18
N ASN A 244 -12.89 -7.84 35.91
CA ASN A 244 -11.63 -8.37 35.39
C ASN A 244 -11.10 -7.47 34.27
N PRO A 245 -9.79 -7.50 34.00
CA PRO A 245 -9.19 -6.72 32.93
C PRO A 245 -9.47 -7.34 31.55
N LEU A 246 -10.73 -7.28 31.13
CA LEU A 246 -11.21 -7.75 29.83
C LEU A 246 -11.71 -6.56 29.00
N PHE A 247 -11.15 -6.42 27.80
CA PHE A 247 -11.51 -5.43 26.80
C PHE A 247 -11.98 -6.15 25.53
N PHE A 248 -12.92 -5.57 24.79
CA PHE A 248 -13.51 -6.19 23.61
C PHE A 248 -13.08 -5.49 22.33
N VAL A 249 -12.83 -6.29 21.29
CA VAL A 249 -12.55 -5.82 19.93
C VAL A 249 -13.55 -6.49 19.00
N GLU A 250 -14.55 -5.75 18.55
CA GLU A 250 -15.56 -6.26 17.64
C GLU A 250 -15.10 -6.08 16.19
N VAL A 251 -15.05 -7.17 15.43
CA VAL A 251 -14.66 -7.21 14.01
C VAL A 251 -15.73 -7.93 13.17
N ASN A 252 -16.97 -7.87 13.63
CA ASN A 252 -18.09 -8.70 13.20
C ASN A 252 -19.24 -7.90 12.56
N ASP A 253 -19.02 -6.60 12.30
CA ASP A 253 -20.03 -5.69 11.73
C ASP A 253 -21.36 -5.66 12.50
N ALA A 254 -21.34 -5.97 13.80
CA ALA A 254 -22.54 -6.01 14.62
C ALA A 254 -23.27 -4.64 14.60
N PRO A 255 -24.59 -4.60 14.34
CA PRO A 255 -25.38 -3.39 14.52
C PRO A 255 -25.40 -2.99 16.00
N ASN A 256 -25.75 -1.73 16.30
CA ASN A 256 -25.60 -1.18 17.65
C ASN A 256 -26.31 -2.00 18.75
N HIS A 257 -27.51 -2.49 18.48
CA HIS A 257 -28.30 -3.29 19.42
C HIS A 257 -27.70 -4.69 19.68
N LEU A 258 -26.76 -5.15 18.84
CA LEU A 258 -26.01 -6.39 19.02
C LEU A 258 -24.57 -6.17 19.49
N SER A 259 -24.10 -4.93 19.57
CA SER A 259 -22.76 -4.57 20.04
C SER A 259 -22.68 -4.61 21.57
N LEU A 260 -21.57 -5.09 22.11
CA LEU A 260 -21.22 -4.96 23.51
C LEU A 260 -21.06 -3.49 23.94
N ALA A 261 -20.74 -2.57 23.02
CA ALA A 261 -20.59 -1.15 23.36
C ALA A 261 -21.88 -0.54 23.92
N ARG A 262 -23.02 -1.12 23.54
CA ARG A 262 -24.35 -0.73 24.00
C ARG A 262 -24.63 -1.10 25.46
N GLU A 263 -23.99 -2.17 25.94
CA GLU A 263 -24.19 -2.65 27.29
C GLU A 263 -23.75 -1.59 28.32
N ALA A 264 -24.43 -1.56 29.47
CA ALA A 264 -24.20 -0.49 30.44
C ALA A 264 -22.75 -0.50 30.96
N LYS A 265 -22.07 0.66 30.82
CA LYS A 265 -20.65 0.93 31.15
C LYS A 265 -19.62 0.29 30.20
N MET A 266 -20.02 -0.13 29.01
CA MET A 266 -19.14 -0.83 28.07
C MET A 266 -18.55 0.03 26.95
N MET A 267 -19.12 1.21 26.67
CA MET A 267 -18.66 2.07 25.56
C MET A 267 -17.14 2.36 25.58
N ASN A 268 -16.54 2.51 26.77
CA ASN A 268 -15.09 2.75 26.94
C ASN A 268 -14.25 1.46 27.06
N ARG A 269 -14.86 0.28 26.87
CA ARG A 269 -14.27 -1.07 26.99
C ARG A 269 -14.39 -1.86 25.68
N VAL A 270 -14.83 -1.20 24.61
CA VAL A 270 -15.08 -1.82 23.31
C VAL A 270 -14.45 -0.94 22.23
N LEU A 271 -13.65 -1.56 21.36
CA LEU A 271 -13.29 -1.02 20.06
C LEU A 271 -14.06 -1.79 19.00
N ARG A 272 -14.55 -1.11 17.96
CA ARG A 272 -15.28 -1.73 16.86
C ARG A 272 -14.57 -1.40 15.56
N PHE A 273 -14.28 -2.41 14.77
CA PHE A 273 -13.77 -2.33 13.40
C PHE A 273 -14.92 -2.73 12.50
N ILE A 274 -15.42 -1.77 11.73
CA ILE A 274 -16.67 -1.90 10.98
C ILE A 274 -16.37 -1.67 9.50
N THR A 275 -16.76 -2.63 8.68
CA THR A 275 -16.68 -2.53 7.22
C THR A 275 -17.82 -1.64 6.70
N PRO A 276 -17.67 -1.02 5.52
CA PRO A 276 -18.78 -0.34 4.87
C PRO A 276 -19.92 -1.28 4.43
N GLY A 277 -19.72 -2.60 4.56
CA GLY A 277 -20.73 -3.65 4.38
C GLY A 277 -22.02 -3.40 5.18
N VAL A 278 -21.91 -2.76 6.35
CA VAL A 278 -23.08 -2.41 7.19
C VAL A 278 -24.02 -1.39 6.57
N ILE A 279 -23.56 -0.66 5.54
CA ILE A 279 -24.35 0.31 4.78
C ILE A 279 -24.75 -0.29 3.42
N ASN A 280 -23.83 -0.99 2.75
CA ASN A 280 -24.10 -1.69 1.49
C ASN A 280 -23.26 -2.97 1.41
N GLN A 281 -23.91 -4.12 1.23
CA GLN A 281 -23.27 -5.43 1.28
C GLN A 281 -22.18 -5.65 0.23
N ARG A 282 -22.24 -4.98 -0.92
CA ARG A 282 -21.18 -5.01 -1.94
C ARG A 282 -19.85 -4.45 -1.42
N LEU A 283 -19.89 -3.66 -0.36
CA LEU A 283 -18.72 -3.02 0.24
C LEU A 283 -18.18 -3.75 1.47
N LYS A 284 -18.63 -4.98 1.75
CA LYS A 284 -18.17 -5.80 2.91
C LYS A 284 -16.65 -6.03 2.91
N ASP A 285 -16.06 -6.18 1.72
CA ASP A 285 -14.64 -6.47 1.53
C ASP A 285 -13.85 -5.22 1.08
N PHE A 286 -14.47 -4.05 1.18
CA PHE A 286 -13.85 -2.79 0.80
C PHE A 286 -12.60 -2.52 1.65
N SER A 287 -11.61 -1.86 1.05
CA SER A 287 -10.29 -1.67 1.65
C SER A 287 -10.27 -0.64 2.80
N LEU A 288 -11.30 0.18 2.94
CA LEU A 288 -11.43 1.15 4.03
C LEU A 288 -12.26 0.58 5.19
N ILE A 289 -11.74 0.66 6.41
CA ILE A 289 -12.42 0.22 7.64
C ILE A 289 -12.67 1.41 8.56
N PHE A 290 -13.87 1.50 9.12
CA PHE A 290 -14.18 2.44 10.19
C PHE A 290 -13.75 1.84 11.54
N ILE A 291 -12.99 2.60 12.33
CA ILE A 291 -12.62 2.19 13.69
C ILE A 291 -13.24 3.16 14.68
N VAL A 292 -14.02 2.65 15.63
CA VAL A 292 -14.69 3.45 16.66
C VAL A 292 -14.47 2.92 18.06
N GLY A 293 -14.41 3.83 19.04
CA GLY A 293 -14.37 3.49 20.47
C GLY A 293 -13.51 4.43 21.30
N ASN A 294 -12.84 3.89 22.31
CA ASN A 294 -12.09 4.67 23.30
C ASN A 294 -11.00 5.56 22.65
N SER A 295 -11.07 6.87 22.92
CA SER A 295 -10.19 7.88 22.31
C SER A 295 -8.69 7.68 22.53
N ASP A 296 -8.26 7.06 23.63
CA ASP A 296 -6.84 6.84 23.91
C ASP A 296 -6.27 5.75 22.99
N PHE A 297 -7.02 4.66 22.79
CA PHE A 297 -6.68 3.64 21.80
C PHE A 297 -6.74 4.17 20.37
N ILE A 298 -7.76 4.98 20.04
CA ILE A 298 -7.88 5.62 18.73
C ILE A 298 -6.64 6.49 18.44
N ASN A 299 -6.17 7.28 19.40
CA ASN A 299 -4.97 8.11 19.23
C ASN A 299 -3.69 7.27 18.99
N VAL A 300 -3.52 6.16 19.71
CA VAL A 300 -2.40 5.23 19.46
C VAL A 300 -2.51 4.63 18.06
N LEU A 301 -3.69 4.13 17.67
CA LEU A 301 -3.94 3.56 16.35
C LEU A 301 -3.61 4.54 15.23
N GLU A 302 -4.02 5.80 15.35
CA GLU A 302 -3.64 6.84 14.38
C GLU A 302 -2.12 7.03 14.28
N THR A 303 -1.41 6.93 15.41
CA THR A 303 0.06 7.06 15.45
C THR A 303 0.72 5.92 14.71
N VAL A 304 0.35 4.69 15.06
CA VAL A 304 0.95 3.48 14.49
C VAL A 304 0.57 3.34 13.01
N HIS A 305 -0.67 3.68 12.64
CA HIS A 305 -1.06 3.76 11.23
C HIS A 305 -0.15 4.73 10.47
N PHE A 306 0.13 5.92 11.02
CA PHE A 306 1.08 6.86 10.41
C PHE A 306 2.50 6.30 10.29
N GLN A 307 3.00 5.64 11.34
CA GLN A 307 4.33 5.04 11.35
C GLN A 307 4.51 3.97 10.27
N LEU A 308 3.53 3.06 10.16
CA LEU A 308 3.58 1.88 9.29
C LEU A 308 3.06 2.12 7.86
N LYS A 309 2.19 3.12 7.66
CA LYS A 309 1.53 3.34 6.35
C LYS A 309 1.47 4.80 5.89
N GLY A 310 1.56 5.74 6.82
CA GLY A 310 1.15 7.13 6.61
C GLY A 310 -0.31 7.35 7.00
N THR A 311 -0.95 8.39 6.48
CA THR A 311 -2.38 8.64 6.72
C THR A 311 -3.28 7.75 5.84
N PRO A 312 -4.54 7.49 6.22
CA PRO A 312 -5.49 6.73 5.41
C PRO A 312 -5.59 7.27 3.97
N SER A 313 -5.83 6.42 2.99
CA SER A 313 -5.82 6.81 1.58
C SER A 313 -6.96 7.78 1.26
N SER A 314 -6.65 8.94 0.71
CA SER A 314 -7.68 9.90 0.27
C SER A 314 -8.49 9.37 -0.90
N THR A 315 -7.87 8.56 -1.76
CA THR A 315 -8.54 7.95 -2.92
C THR A 315 -9.58 6.91 -2.54
N GLU A 316 -9.32 6.11 -1.49
CA GLU A 316 -10.31 5.15 -0.96
C GLU A 316 -11.48 5.88 -0.30
N ILE A 317 -11.19 6.96 0.43
CA ILE A 317 -12.22 7.80 1.07
C ILE A 317 -13.13 8.42 0.02
N GLU A 318 -12.56 8.95 -1.06
CA GLU A 318 -13.32 9.56 -2.15
C GLU A 318 -14.13 8.52 -2.92
N LEU A 319 -13.53 7.37 -3.27
CA LEU A 319 -14.24 6.27 -3.92
C LEU A 319 -15.41 5.78 -3.06
N LEU A 320 -15.18 5.53 -1.76
CA LEU A 320 -16.26 5.12 -0.86
C LEU A 320 -17.36 6.18 -0.79
N GLY A 321 -16.99 7.46 -0.68
CA GLY A 321 -17.94 8.57 -0.67
C GLY A 321 -18.78 8.63 -1.95
N PHE A 322 -18.16 8.39 -3.11
CA PHE A 322 -18.85 8.31 -4.38
C PHE A 322 -19.77 7.08 -4.48
N LEU A 323 -19.30 5.90 -4.10
CA LEU A 323 -20.08 4.66 -4.11
C LEU A 323 -21.30 4.76 -3.20
N LEU A 324 -21.16 5.29 -1.98
CA LEU A 324 -22.28 5.46 -1.05
C LEU A 324 -23.35 6.45 -1.54
N LYS A 325 -23.01 7.39 -2.43
CA LYS A 325 -23.99 8.31 -3.04
C LYS A 325 -24.74 7.68 -4.22
N ASN A 326 -24.11 6.74 -4.92
CA ASN A 326 -24.58 6.26 -6.22
C ASN A 326 -25.03 4.80 -6.21
N LEU A 327 -24.60 3.98 -5.25
CA LEU A 327 -25.11 2.63 -5.05
C LEU A 327 -26.40 2.68 -4.24
N SER A 328 -27.44 2.00 -4.73
CA SER A 328 -28.67 1.82 -3.96
C SER A 328 -28.37 1.02 -2.69
N PRO A 329 -28.86 1.42 -1.50
CA PRO A 329 -28.65 0.68 -0.25
C PRO A 329 -29.35 -0.71 -0.22
N TYR A 330 -30.17 -1.03 -1.21
CA TYR A 330 -30.90 -2.29 -1.33
C TYR A 330 -30.87 -2.79 -2.78
N GLU A 331 -29.81 -3.47 -3.18
CA GLU A 331 -29.90 -4.49 -4.23
C GLU A 331 -29.83 -5.84 -3.54
N ASP A 332 -31.00 -6.43 -3.33
CA ASP A 332 -31.16 -7.81 -2.87
C ASP A 332 -30.71 -8.72 -4.02
N ASP A 333 -29.79 -9.63 -3.75
CA ASP A 333 -29.16 -10.55 -4.72
C ASP A 333 -30.13 -11.69 -5.14
N SER A 334 -31.37 -11.32 -5.44
CA SER A 334 -32.48 -12.21 -5.83
C SER A 334 -32.91 -12.02 -7.29
N ALA A 335 -32.03 -11.50 -8.13
CA ALA A 335 -32.09 -11.76 -9.56
C ALA A 335 -31.16 -12.92 -9.87
N SER A 336 -31.63 -14.14 -9.59
CA SER A 336 -31.10 -15.34 -10.21
C SER A 336 -31.01 -15.09 -11.72
N LYS A 337 -29.80 -14.86 -12.22
CA LYS A 337 -29.50 -15.05 -13.63
C LYS A 337 -29.80 -16.52 -13.90
N ILE A 338 -31.01 -16.78 -14.38
CA ILE A 338 -31.34 -17.99 -15.09
C ILE A 338 -30.37 -18.03 -16.25
N THR A 339 -29.30 -18.82 -16.09
CA THR A 339 -28.40 -19.19 -17.17
C THR A 339 -29.22 -20.07 -18.11
N THR A 340 -29.85 -19.46 -19.11
CA THR A 340 -30.25 -20.21 -20.30
C THR A 340 -28.95 -20.56 -21.03
N GLU A 341 -28.50 -21.80 -20.83
CA GLU A 341 -27.54 -22.45 -21.72
C GLU A 341 -28.13 -22.40 -23.14
N VAL A 342 -27.54 -21.56 -23.98
CA VAL A 342 -27.72 -21.64 -25.43
C VAL A 342 -26.55 -22.45 -25.93
N GLU A 343 -26.81 -23.71 -26.29
CA GLU A 343 -25.88 -24.53 -27.07
C GLU A 343 -25.51 -23.77 -28.35
N TYR A 344 -24.23 -23.41 -28.47
CA TYR A 344 -23.66 -22.88 -29.70
C TYR A 344 -22.83 -23.99 -30.37
N GLU A 345 -23.49 -24.76 -31.25
CA GLU A 345 -22.81 -25.50 -32.31
C GLU A 345 -22.40 -24.51 -33.40
N GLY A 346 -21.11 -24.47 -33.75
CA GLY A 346 -20.68 -23.72 -34.93
C GLY A 346 -19.20 -23.38 -34.95
N ALA A 347 -18.39 -24.35 -35.34
CA ALA A 347 -16.99 -24.15 -35.69
C ALA A 347 -16.82 -23.04 -36.75
N SER A 348 -15.87 -22.14 -36.52
CA SER A 348 -15.23 -21.34 -37.57
C SER A 348 -13.83 -20.94 -37.11
N THR A 349 -12.87 -21.73 -37.55
CA THR A 349 -11.42 -21.47 -37.51
C THR A 349 -11.08 -20.12 -38.16
N VAL A 350 -10.44 -19.22 -37.41
CA VAL A 350 -9.78 -18.02 -37.96
C VAL A 350 -8.27 -18.28 -38.06
N PRO A 351 -7.62 -17.96 -39.19
CA PRO A 351 -6.24 -18.36 -39.48
C PRO A 351 -5.25 -17.27 -39.04
N ALA A 352 -4.39 -17.57 -38.07
CA ALA A 352 -3.25 -16.72 -37.73
C ALA A 352 -2.03 -17.59 -37.41
N LEU A 353 -1.28 -18.01 -38.43
CA LEU A 353 0.10 -18.52 -38.34
C LEU A 353 0.64 -18.89 -39.73
N ARG A 354 0.81 -17.90 -40.61
CA ARG A 354 1.61 -18.06 -41.85
C ARG A 354 2.33 -16.77 -42.22
N SER A 355 3.26 -16.33 -41.39
CA SER A 355 4.21 -15.25 -41.76
C SER A 355 5.55 -15.28 -41.03
N VAL A 356 5.81 -16.24 -40.13
CA VAL A 356 7.10 -16.32 -39.40
C VAL A 356 8.03 -17.41 -39.97
N SER A 357 7.52 -18.43 -40.68
CA SER A 357 8.34 -19.52 -41.22
C SER A 357 9.10 -19.22 -42.52
N ARG A 358 8.91 -18.05 -43.13
CA ARG A 358 9.64 -17.61 -44.34
C ARG A 358 10.81 -16.67 -44.05
N LEU A 359 10.90 -16.14 -42.83
CA LEU A 359 12.00 -15.28 -42.41
C LEU A 359 13.15 -16.09 -41.77
N VAL A 360 12.84 -17.26 -41.21
CA VAL A 360 13.84 -18.16 -40.59
C VAL A 360 14.69 -18.90 -41.64
N SER A 361 14.09 -19.38 -42.74
CA SER A 361 14.82 -20.09 -43.80
C SER A 361 15.76 -19.19 -44.63
N SER A 362 15.43 -17.90 -44.77
CA SER A 362 16.26 -16.91 -45.48
C SER A 362 17.52 -16.50 -44.71
N ILE A 363 17.49 -16.61 -43.38
CA ILE A 363 18.60 -16.27 -42.48
C ILE A 363 19.55 -17.46 -42.34
N GLU A 364 19.03 -18.69 -42.26
CA GLU A 364 19.84 -19.93 -42.23
C GLU A 364 20.70 -20.11 -43.49
N ASP A 365 20.14 -19.83 -44.68
CA ASP A 365 20.89 -19.96 -45.95
C ASP A 365 21.99 -18.89 -46.12
N ARG A 366 21.83 -17.72 -45.48
CA ARG A 366 22.85 -16.66 -45.49
C ARG A 366 23.93 -16.87 -44.43
N LEU A 367 23.61 -17.51 -43.30
CA LEU A 367 24.56 -17.86 -42.25
C LEU A 367 25.46 -19.03 -42.68
N ASN A 368 24.89 -20.07 -43.30
CA ASN A 368 25.67 -21.22 -43.77
C ASN A 368 26.75 -20.84 -44.80
N LYS A 369 26.51 -19.79 -45.60
CA LYS A 369 27.45 -19.30 -46.60
C LYS A 369 28.60 -18.45 -46.05
N ILE A 370 28.46 -17.93 -44.82
CA ILE A 370 29.50 -17.14 -44.13
C ILE A 370 30.38 -18.04 -43.25
N VAL A 371 29.84 -19.19 -42.81
CA VAL A 371 30.53 -20.18 -41.97
C VAL A 371 31.56 -21.00 -42.74
N GLU A 372 31.41 -21.16 -44.06
CA GLU A 372 32.34 -21.97 -44.87
C GLU A 372 33.71 -21.30 -45.14
N ASP A 373 33.84 -19.98 -44.98
CA ASP A 373 35.01 -19.26 -45.51
C ASP A 373 36.08 -18.82 -44.48
N LYS A 374 35.85 -18.85 -43.16
CA LYS A 374 36.87 -18.41 -42.15
C LYS A 374 36.81 -19.10 -40.78
N GLY A 375 36.87 -20.43 -40.76
CA GLY A 375 36.65 -21.29 -39.58
C GLY A 375 37.66 -21.30 -38.42
N THR A 376 38.58 -20.34 -38.26
CA THR A 376 39.54 -20.37 -37.10
C THR A 376 39.74 -19.05 -36.37
N LEU A 377 39.20 -17.92 -36.87
CA LEU A 377 39.17 -16.63 -36.17
C LEU A 377 37.82 -16.35 -35.49
N VAL A 378 36.85 -17.22 -35.71
CA VAL A 378 35.44 -17.06 -35.30
C VAL A 378 35.20 -17.60 -33.87
N GLU A 379 35.86 -18.67 -33.44
CA GLU A 379 35.64 -19.28 -32.11
C GLU A 379 36.00 -18.37 -30.93
N LYS A 380 37.03 -17.52 -31.06
CA LYS A 380 37.38 -16.55 -29.99
C LYS A 380 36.50 -15.30 -29.98
N ALA A 381 35.87 -14.96 -31.10
CA ALA A 381 34.90 -13.86 -31.16
C ALA A 381 33.52 -14.30 -30.66
N PHE A 382 33.17 -15.59 -30.82
CA PHE A 382 31.87 -16.12 -30.42
C PHE A 382 31.65 -16.16 -28.91
N HIS A 383 32.66 -16.41 -28.08
CA HIS A 383 32.44 -16.36 -26.61
C HIS A 383 32.05 -14.96 -26.10
N GLY A 384 32.60 -13.89 -26.68
CA GLY A 384 32.21 -12.52 -26.34
C GLY A 384 30.96 -12.02 -27.07
N VAL A 385 30.56 -12.68 -28.16
CA VAL A 385 29.32 -12.40 -28.89
C VAL A 385 28.15 -13.19 -28.31
N ASP A 386 28.34 -14.38 -27.74
CA ASP A 386 27.30 -15.15 -27.06
C ASP A 386 26.89 -14.50 -25.73
N GLU A 387 27.84 -13.94 -24.96
CA GLU A 387 27.49 -13.16 -23.76
C GLU A 387 26.79 -11.85 -24.11
N LYS A 388 27.21 -11.17 -25.19
CA LYS A 388 26.53 -9.97 -25.68
C LYS A 388 25.21 -10.28 -26.36
N ALA A 389 25.08 -11.40 -27.06
CA ALA A 389 23.86 -11.86 -27.71
C ALA A 389 22.89 -12.39 -26.67
N ALA A 390 23.34 -13.03 -25.59
CA ALA A 390 22.54 -13.37 -24.43
C ALA A 390 22.12 -12.10 -23.67
N SER A 391 22.97 -11.07 -23.57
CA SER A 391 22.61 -9.75 -23.05
C SER A 391 21.63 -8.99 -23.95
N TYR A 392 21.75 -9.13 -25.28
CA TYR A 392 20.82 -8.54 -26.25
C TYR A 392 19.52 -9.33 -26.35
N LEU A 393 19.57 -10.65 -26.19
CA LEU A 393 18.42 -11.55 -26.11
C LEU A 393 17.73 -11.43 -24.76
N SER A 394 18.44 -11.12 -23.67
CA SER A 394 17.82 -10.76 -22.39
C SER A 394 17.24 -9.35 -22.43
N LYS A 395 17.87 -8.40 -23.15
CA LYS A 395 17.27 -7.09 -23.48
C LYS A 395 16.10 -7.20 -24.46
N LEU A 396 16.11 -8.20 -25.34
CA LEU A 396 15.00 -8.52 -26.24
C LEU A 396 13.94 -9.38 -25.55
N SER A 397 14.28 -10.14 -24.50
CA SER A 397 13.32 -10.87 -23.65
C SER A 397 12.69 -9.95 -22.61
N LEU A 398 13.41 -8.92 -22.16
CA LEU A 398 12.85 -7.73 -21.52
C LEU A 398 11.92 -6.93 -22.45
N ARG A 399 11.97 -7.17 -23.77
CA ARG A 399 11.04 -6.60 -24.77
C ARG A 399 10.01 -7.60 -25.31
N SER A 400 10.26 -8.91 -25.23
CA SER A 400 9.28 -9.95 -25.56
C SER A 400 8.47 -10.22 -24.29
N TYR A 401 7.63 -9.24 -23.97
CA TYR A 401 6.44 -9.46 -23.16
C TYR A 401 5.66 -10.58 -23.84
N ASP A 402 5.77 -11.80 -23.34
CA ASP A 402 4.79 -12.84 -23.64
C ASP A 402 3.44 -12.34 -23.13
N LEU A 403 2.64 -11.80 -24.06
CA LEU A 403 1.18 -11.67 -24.07
C LEU A 403 0.47 -11.72 -22.70
N HIS A 404 0.77 -10.79 -21.80
CA HIS A 404 -0.26 -10.26 -20.92
C HIS A 404 -0.89 -9.08 -21.66
N SER A 405 -2.01 -9.34 -22.33
CA SER A 405 -2.80 -8.28 -22.95
C SER A 405 -3.34 -7.38 -21.85
N ASP A 406 -2.97 -6.10 -21.88
CA ASP A 406 -3.65 -5.07 -21.09
C ASP A 406 -5.14 -5.12 -21.42
N ARG A 407 -5.95 -5.61 -20.46
CA ARG A 407 -7.38 -5.85 -20.64
C ARG A 407 -8.14 -4.57 -20.98
N PHE A 408 -7.66 -3.43 -20.49
CA PHE A 408 -8.40 -2.18 -20.50
C PHE A 408 -7.83 -1.16 -21.51
N LEU A 409 -6.88 -1.57 -22.35
CA LEU A 409 -6.19 -0.67 -23.29
C LEU A 409 -7.16 -0.02 -24.28
N ASP A 410 -8.09 -0.82 -24.82
CA ASP A 410 -9.06 -0.36 -25.82
C ASP A 410 -10.29 0.33 -25.21
N LEU A 411 -10.39 0.41 -23.88
CA LEU A 411 -11.52 1.06 -23.21
C LEU A 411 -11.33 2.56 -23.07
N GLY A 412 -12.34 3.31 -23.53
CA GLY A 412 -12.49 4.72 -23.18
C GLY A 412 -12.64 4.91 -21.67
N THR A 413 -12.28 6.08 -21.16
CA THR A 413 -12.28 6.34 -19.71
C THR A 413 -13.67 6.22 -19.07
N SER A 414 -14.75 6.62 -19.77
CA SER A 414 -16.11 6.46 -19.21
C SER A 414 -16.48 4.99 -19.00
N ASP A 415 -16.25 4.16 -20.02
CA ASP A 415 -16.53 2.72 -19.97
C ASP A 415 -15.66 2.01 -18.93
N PHE A 416 -14.40 2.43 -18.80
CA PHE A 416 -13.51 1.93 -17.76
C PHE A 416 -14.03 2.27 -16.36
N LEU A 417 -14.46 3.52 -16.12
CA LEU A 417 -15.03 3.92 -14.82
C LEU A 417 -16.34 3.19 -14.51
N GLU A 418 -17.15 2.91 -15.53
CA GLU A 418 -18.35 2.09 -15.37
C GLU A 418 -18.02 0.65 -14.96
N GLN A 419 -17.05 0.02 -15.61
CA GLN A 419 -16.58 -1.31 -15.23
C GLN A 419 -15.97 -1.33 -13.82
N LEU A 420 -15.22 -0.29 -13.44
CA LEU A 420 -14.65 -0.12 -12.10
C LEU A 420 -15.74 -0.12 -11.02
N ILE A 421 -16.80 0.68 -11.21
CA ILE A 421 -17.92 0.76 -10.26
C ILE A 421 -18.71 -0.56 -10.25
N GLY A 422 -18.94 -1.14 -11.42
CA GLY A 422 -19.68 -2.38 -11.59
C GLY A 422 -19.00 -3.60 -10.96
N ASN A 423 -17.66 -3.59 -10.84
CA ASN A 423 -16.86 -4.73 -10.38
C ASN A 423 -16.08 -4.46 -9.09
N ILE A 424 -16.52 -3.49 -8.26
CA ILE A 424 -15.80 -3.12 -7.03
C ILE A 424 -15.68 -4.27 -6.00
N ASP A 425 -16.55 -5.28 -6.11
CA ASP A 425 -16.64 -6.48 -5.29
C ASP A 425 -16.13 -7.75 -6.01
N ASN A 426 -15.51 -7.60 -7.18
CA ASN A 426 -14.99 -8.70 -7.98
C ASN A 426 -13.45 -8.79 -7.89
N ASP A 427 -12.97 -9.70 -7.06
CA ASP A 427 -11.53 -9.92 -6.83
C ASP A 427 -10.76 -10.29 -8.11
N GLU A 428 -11.36 -11.03 -9.06
CA GLU A 428 -10.72 -11.37 -10.34
C GLU A 428 -10.50 -10.13 -11.19
N TRP A 429 -11.52 -9.28 -11.32
CA TRP A 429 -11.43 -8.01 -12.05
C TRP A 429 -10.39 -7.07 -11.43
N ILE A 430 -10.32 -7.00 -10.09
CA ILE A 430 -9.33 -6.19 -9.36
C ILE A 430 -7.89 -6.70 -9.60
N ASN A 431 -7.70 -8.02 -9.65
CA ASN A 431 -6.41 -8.61 -9.96
C ASN A 431 -5.96 -8.28 -11.38
N GLU A 432 -6.87 -8.32 -12.36
CA GLU A 432 -6.58 -7.93 -13.74
C GLU A 432 -6.30 -6.42 -13.88
N LEU A 433 -6.99 -5.57 -13.12
CA LEU A 433 -6.67 -4.15 -13.02
C LEU A 433 -5.23 -3.95 -12.49
N SER A 434 -4.85 -4.69 -11.46
CA SER A 434 -3.50 -4.62 -10.90
C SER A 434 -2.43 -5.08 -11.91
N LEU A 435 -2.70 -6.14 -12.67
CA LEU A 435 -1.80 -6.62 -13.72
C LEU A 435 -1.71 -5.64 -14.90
N SER A 436 -2.82 -5.05 -15.32
CA SER A 436 -2.86 -4.04 -16.39
C SER A 436 -2.12 -2.77 -15.97
N TYR A 437 -2.28 -2.34 -14.72
CA TYR A 437 -1.49 -1.27 -14.12
C TYR A 437 0.01 -1.60 -14.14
N LEU A 438 0.44 -2.78 -13.67
CA LEU A 438 1.85 -3.16 -13.70
C LEU A 438 2.40 -3.16 -15.12
N THR A 439 1.66 -3.70 -16.08
CA THR A 439 2.07 -3.71 -17.49
C THR A 439 2.26 -2.29 -18.02
N ALA A 440 1.30 -1.40 -17.76
CA ALA A 440 1.40 0.01 -18.12
C ALA A 440 2.58 0.70 -17.43
N PHE A 441 2.76 0.50 -16.12
CA PHE A 441 3.85 1.06 -15.32
C PHE A 441 5.24 0.63 -15.84
N LEU A 442 5.41 -0.64 -16.16
CA LEU A 442 6.69 -1.20 -16.64
C LEU A 442 7.08 -0.72 -18.04
N ASN A 443 6.13 -0.23 -18.85
CA ASN A 443 6.48 0.48 -20.09
C ASN A 443 7.28 1.76 -19.83
N HIS A 444 7.13 2.36 -18.65
CA HIS A 444 7.89 3.54 -18.21
C HIS A 444 9.11 3.17 -17.36
N HIS A 445 9.14 1.95 -16.81
CA HIS A 445 10.21 1.42 -15.95
C HIS A 445 10.73 0.04 -16.42
N PRO A 446 11.39 -0.02 -17.61
CA PRO A 446 11.81 -1.28 -18.22
C PRO A 446 12.96 -1.98 -17.47
N GLU A 447 13.54 -1.36 -16.44
CA GLU A 447 14.55 -1.96 -15.58
C GLU A 447 14.02 -3.08 -14.66
N TYR A 448 12.71 -3.14 -14.43
CA TYR A 448 12.05 -4.12 -13.56
C TYR A 448 11.48 -5.31 -14.34
N ARG A 449 11.22 -6.42 -13.63
CA ARG A 449 10.61 -7.64 -14.19
C ARG A 449 9.19 -7.83 -13.68
N LEU A 450 8.24 -8.02 -14.61
CA LEU A 450 6.82 -8.16 -14.29
C LEU A 450 6.53 -9.29 -13.30
N ASP A 451 7.13 -10.46 -13.49
CA ASP A 451 6.96 -11.64 -12.62
C ASP A 451 7.51 -11.45 -11.19
N SER A 452 8.33 -10.42 -11.01
CA SER A 452 8.99 -10.04 -9.77
C SER A 452 8.36 -8.82 -9.12
N CYS A 453 7.37 -8.19 -9.77
CA CYS A 453 6.70 -6.99 -9.30
C CYS A 453 5.39 -7.29 -8.58
N LEU A 454 5.12 -6.54 -7.51
CA LEU A 454 3.83 -6.53 -6.82
C LEU A 454 3.33 -5.09 -6.63
N VAL A 455 2.02 -4.90 -6.76
CA VAL A 455 1.34 -3.65 -6.42
C VAL A 455 0.97 -3.65 -4.96
N ILE A 456 1.36 -2.62 -4.22
CA ILE A 456 1.11 -2.54 -2.77
C ILE A 456 0.29 -1.30 -2.45
N SER A 457 -0.83 -1.55 -1.77
CA SER A 457 -1.76 -0.53 -1.30
C SER A 457 -1.26 0.06 0.02
N GLY A 458 -0.36 1.03 -0.15
CA GLY A 458 0.36 1.71 0.91
C GLY A 458 1.50 2.56 0.35
N SER A 459 2.11 3.37 1.22
CA SER A 459 3.36 4.06 0.89
C SER A 459 4.56 3.12 1.01
N SER A 460 5.78 3.58 0.73
CA SER A 460 7.02 2.83 0.99
C SER A 460 7.09 2.28 2.41
N ARG A 461 6.53 3.02 3.40
CA ARG A 461 6.43 2.56 4.81
C ARG A 461 5.70 1.23 4.93
N THR A 462 4.66 0.99 4.13
CA THR A 462 3.92 -0.26 4.15
C THR A 462 4.81 -1.40 3.68
N VAL A 463 5.44 -1.26 2.52
CA VAL A 463 6.37 -2.28 1.99
C VAL A 463 7.50 -2.56 2.98
N LEU A 464 8.17 -1.51 3.46
CA LEU A 464 9.31 -1.64 4.38
C LEU A 464 8.91 -2.25 5.73
N SER A 465 7.75 -1.88 6.29
CA SER A 465 7.26 -2.48 7.54
C SER A 465 6.87 -3.95 7.38
N LEU A 466 6.33 -4.36 6.23
CA LEU A 466 6.10 -5.77 5.94
C LEU A 466 7.43 -6.54 5.85
N LEU A 467 8.43 -5.98 5.16
CA LEU A 467 9.76 -6.58 5.08
C LEU A 467 10.37 -6.75 6.47
N GLY A 468 10.34 -5.68 7.27
CA GLY A 468 11.00 -5.62 8.56
C GLY A 468 10.35 -6.47 9.66
N PHE A 469 9.03 -6.40 9.79
CA PHE A 469 8.30 -7.06 10.88
C PHE A 469 7.74 -8.44 10.51
N HIS A 470 7.59 -8.74 9.21
CA HIS A 470 6.88 -9.95 8.78
C HIS A 470 7.62 -10.82 7.77
N CYS A 471 8.66 -10.31 7.08
CA CYS A 471 9.44 -11.08 6.10
C CYS A 471 10.88 -11.39 6.56
N GLY A 472 11.21 -11.13 7.83
CA GLY A 472 12.47 -11.57 8.44
C GLY A 472 13.63 -10.58 8.39
N PHE A 473 13.47 -9.39 7.81
CA PHE A 473 14.51 -8.35 7.82
C PHE A 473 14.55 -7.60 9.15
N ASN A 474 15.09 -8.20 10.20
CA ASN A 474 14.98 -7.62 11.55
C ASN A 474 16.02 -6.52 11.86
N GLU A 475 17.06 -6.37 11.03
CA GLU A 475 18.14 -5.40 11.24
C GLU A 475 18.56 -4.74 9.92
N VAL A 476 18.67 -3.41 9.89
CA VAL A 476 19.08 -2.68 8.69
C VAL A 476 20.19 -1.67 8.96
N VAL A 477 21.08 -1.49 7.99
CA VAL A 477 22.11 -0.44 7.98
C VAL A 477 21.68 0.65 6.99
N ILE A 478 21.70 1.90 7.44
CA ILE A 478 21.27 3.06 6.64
C ILE A 478 22.31 4.20 6.72
N PRO A 479 22.42 5.05 5.69
CA PRO A 479 23.09 6.33 5.81
C PRO A 479 22.39 7.25 6.82
N ASP A 480 23.14 7.98 7.61
CA ASP A 480 22.63 8.94 8.60
C ASP A 480 21.89 10.10 7.93
N LEU A 481 21.03 10.79 8.68
CA LEU A 481 20.07 11.78 8.18
C LEU A 481 19.03 11.22 7.20
N SER A 482 18.93 9.89 7.10
CA SER A 482 17.81 9.19 6.48
C SER A 482 16.48 9.51 7.18
N TRP A 483 15.36 9.26 6.50
CA TRP A 483 14.06 9.30 7.16
C TRP A 483 13.89 8.14 8.14
N THR A 484 12.89 8.25 9.02
CA THR A 484 12.69 7.38 10.19
C THR A 484 12.31 5.93 9.81
N TYR A 485 13.32 5.11 9.47
CA TYR A 485 13.20 3.68 9.20
C TYR A 485 12.96 2.85 10.46
N GLU A 486 13.18 3.41 11.65
CA GLU A 486 12.89 2.76 12.95
C GLU A 486 11.40 2.46 13.12
N HIS A 487 10.54 3.11 12.33
CA HIS A 487 9.13 2.78 12.26
C HIS A 487 8.83 1.51 11.44
N CYS A 488 9.78 1.03 10.64
CA CYS A 488 9.57 -0.06 9.69
C CYS A 488 10.41 -1.30 10.01
N PHE A 489 11.46 -1.17 10.81
CA PHE A 489 12.38 -2.25 11.13
C PHE A 489 12.61 -2.36 12.65
N PRO A 490 12.70 -3.58 13.21
CA PRO A 490 12.97 -3.78 14.64
C PRO A 490 14.29 -3.16 15.11
N LYS A 491 15.34 -3.19 14.28
CA LYS A 491 16.65 -2.62 14.58
C LYS A 491 17.19 -1.86 13.37
N VAL A 492 17.68 -0.64 13.62
CA VAL A 492 18.30 0.23 12.62
C VAL A 492 19.66 0.67 13.13
N LEU A 493 20.68 0.54 12.28
CA LEU A 493 22.03 1.04 12.50
C LEU A 493 22.31 2.16 11.50
N THR A 494 22.73 3.32 12.01
CA THR A 494 23.05 4.49 11.19
C THR A 494 24.54 4.61 10.97
N VAL A 495 24.94 4.99 9.74
CA VAL A 495 26.33 5.28 9.38
C VAL A 495 26.41 6.73 8.92
N SER A 496 27.25 7.54 9.57
CA SER A 496 27.41 8.95 9.25
C SER A 496 27.76 9.17 7.78
N LEU A 497 27.19 10.22 7.20
CA LEU A 497 27.64 10.72 5.90
C LEU A 497 29.02 11.34 6.02
N THR A 498 29.73 11.44 4.90
CA THR A 498 30.96 12.23 4.80
C THR A 498 30.70 13.72 5.05
N PRO A 499 31.73 14.56 5.31
CA PRO A 499 31.55 16.00 5.52
C PRO A 499 30.83 16.74 4.37
N ASP A 500 30.92 16.22 3.14
CA ASP A 500 30.26 16.75 1.96
C ASP A 500 28.87 16.13 1.71
N PHE A 501 28.28 15.50 2.74
CA PHE A 501 27.01 14.78 2.70
C PHE A 501 26.95 13.62 1.69
N GLN A 502 28.09 13.11 1.21
CA GLN A 502 28.15 11.87 0.41
C GLN A 502 28.07 10.62 1.29
N ILE A 503 27.72 9.50 0.67
CA ILE A 503 27.72 8.19 1.30
C ILE A 503 29.14 7.77 1.72
N ASP A 504 29.30 7.33 2.97
CA ASP A 504 30.57 6.77 3.45
C ASP A 504 30.60 5.26 3.20
N VAL A 505 31.09 4.88 2.02
CA VAL A 505 31.13 3.48 1.56
C VAL A 505 31.94 2.59 2.50
N ASP A 506 33.11 3.04 2.93
CA ASP A 506 34.03 2.22 3.72
C ASP A 506 33.48 2.01 5.14
N SER A 507 32.84 3.03 5.73
CA SER A 507 32.17 2.90 7.02
C SER A 507 30.96 1.96 6.96
N ILE A 508 30.15 2.01 5.90
CA ILE A 508 29.02 1.08 5.73
C ILE A 508 29.54 -0.36 5.63
N ILE A 509 30.56 -0.60 4.81
CA ILE A 509 31.21 -1.92 4.67
C ILE A 509 31.69 -2.42 6.03
N SER A 510 32.41 -1.60 6.79
CA SER A 510 32.94 -1.95 8.11
C SER A 510 31.85 -2.37 9.10
N VAL A 511 30.72 -1.63 9.15
CA VAL A 511 29.57 -1.97 10.01
C VAL A 511 28.96 -3.31 9.60
N VAL A 512 28.77 -3.52 8.29
CA VAL A 512 28.21 -4.77 7.77
C VAL A 512 29.15 -5.95 8.05
N GLU A 513 30.45 -5.81 7.85
CA GLU A 513 31.45 -6.84 8.20
C GLU A 513 31.46 -7.17 9.69
N SER A 514 31.38 -6.15 10.55
CA SER A 514 31.30 -6.34 12.01
C SER A 514 30.06 -7.12 12.41
N ASN A 515 28.90 -6.82 11.81
CA ASN A 515 27.65 -7.55 12.05
C ASN A 515 27.74 -9.00 11.60
N ILE A 516 28.28 -9.26 10.41
CA ILE A 516 28.48 -10.63 9.89
C ILE A 516 29.48 -11.41 10.75
N THR A 517 30.54 -10.76 11.22
CA THR A 517 31.55 -11.39 12.07
C THR A 517 30.96 -11.77 13.43
N THR A 518 30.12 -10.90 13.99
CA THR A 518 29.44 -11.14 15.28
C THR A 518 28.32 -12.17 15.15
N ASN A 519 27.58 -12.14 14.03
CA ASN A 519 26.48 -13.05 13.72
C ASN A 519 26.56 -13.47 12.23
N PRO A 520 27.12 -14.64 11.91
CA PRO A 520 27.23 -15.12 10.53
C PRO A 520 25.88 -15.21 9.78
N ASP A 521 24.79 -15.45 10.50
CA ASP A 521 23.43 -15.51 9.92
C ASP A 521 22.86 -14.12 9.61
N TRP A 522 23.55 -13.02 9.95
CA TRP A 522 23.13 -11.65 9.63
C TRP A 522 22.79 -11.47 8.16
N LYS A 523 23.48 -12.14 7.24
CA LYS A 523 23.18 -12.06 5.80
C LYS A 523 21.76 -12.52 5.41
N LYS A 524 21.11 -13.34 6.25
CA LYS A 524 19.76 -13.87 5.99
C LYS A 524 18.65 -12.94 6.49
N HIS A 525 18.96 -12.05 7.43
CA HIS A 525 17.96 -11.20 8.11
C HIS A 525 18.35 -9.72 8.17
N GLY A 526 19.54 -9.39 7.67
CA GLY A 526 20.10 -8.06 7.59
C GLY A 526 20.07 -7.49 6.17
N ALA A 527 19.90 -6.17 6.06
CA ALA A 527 19.96 -5.48 4.78
C ALA A 527 20.63 -4.09 4.88
N VAL A 528 21.10 -3.56 3.75
CA VAL A 528 21.50 -2.15 3.61
C VAL A 528 20.39 -1.41 2.88
N ILE A 529 19.89 -0.30 3.41
CA ILE A 529 18.88 0.52 2.72
C ILE A 529 19.56 1.74 2.12
N LEU A 530 19.27 2.00 0.84
CA LEU A 530 19.72 3.18 0.12
C LEU A 530 18.51 3.91 -0.43
N ASN A 531 18.45 5.23 -0.18
CA ASN A 531 17.52 6.14 -0.83
C ASN A 531 18.32 7.20 -1.60
N ASN A 532 18.12 7.29 -2.91
CA ASN A 532 18.84 8.21 -3.78
C ASN A 532 17.88 8.78 -4.83
N PRO A 533 17.57 10.10 -4.86
CA PRO A 533 18.06 11.15 -3.95
C PRO A 533 17.84 10.87 -2.47
N HIS A 534 18.83 11.23 -1.67
CA HIS A 534 18.83 11.00 -0.24
C HIS A 534 17.86 11.96 0.46
N ASN A 535 16.92 11.41 1.20
CA ASN A 535 16.04 12.11 2.12
C ASN A 535 16.57 11.90 3.54
N ALA A 536 16.95 12.94 4.29
CA ALA A 536 16.49 14.33 4.18
C ALA A 536 17.42 15.35 3.52
N THR A 537 18.63 14.98 3.08
CA THR A 537 19.64 15.95 2.62
C THR A 537 19.37 16.53 1.23
N GLY A 538 18.57 15.85 0.40
CA GLY A 538 18.39 16.16 -1.02
C GLY A 538 19.60 15.78 -1.90
N GLN A 539 20.65 15.18 -1.31
CA GLN A 539 21.88 14.84 -2.00
C GLN A 539 21.64 13.69 -2.97
N ILE A 540 22.20 13.80 -4.17
CA ILE A 540 22.35 12.66 -5.08
C ILE A 540 23.75 12.11 -4.82
N PHE A 541 23.85 10.86 -4.37
CA PHE A 541 25.14 10.24 -4.10
C PHE A 541 25.90 9.96 -5.40
N ASP A 542 27.23 10.06 -5.33
CA ASP A 542 28.10 9.76 -6.46
C ASP A 542 27.90 8.32 -6.96
N SER A 543 27.69 8.18 -8.27
CA SER A 543 27.40 6.87 -8.86
C SER A 543 28.58 5.90 -8.74
N SER A 544 29.82 6.38 -8.74
CA SER A 544 31.00 5.52 -8.58
C SER A 544 31.11 4.94 -7.17
N ASP A 545 30.75 5.71 -6.15
CA ASP A 545 30.67 5.26 -4.76
C ASP A 545 29.54 4.24 -4.57
N LEU A 546 28.36 4.50 -5.13
CA LEU A 546 27.25 3.54 -5.12
C LEU A 546 27.64 2.24 -5.82
N VAL A 547 28.27 2.31 -7.00
CA VAL A 547 28.74 1.13 -7.73
C VAL A 547 29.77 0.34 -6.91
N LYS A 548 30.72 1.01 -6.25
CA LYS A 548 31.71 0.37 -5.36
C LYS A 548 31.01 -0.37 -4.21
N LEU A 549 30.06 0.29 -3.55
CA LEU A 549 29.31 -0.30 -2.43
C LEU A 549 28.45 -1.49 -2.89
N LEU A 550 27.67 -1.32 -3.95
CA LEU A 550 26.78 -2.35 -4.48
C LEU A 550 27.55 -3.60 -4.90
N ARG A 551 28.66 -3.43 -5.61
CA ARG A 551 29.51 -4.56 -5.98
C ARG A 551 29.94 -5.35 -4.75
N TRP A 552 30.45 -4.67 -3.71
CA TRP A 552 30.92 -5.33 -2.50
C TRP A 552 29.80 -6.12 -1.79
N LEU A 553 28.60 -5.53 -1.69
CA LEU A 553 27.44 -6.12 -1.03
C LEU A 553 26.89 -7.33 -1.80
N LEU A 554 26.67 -7.17 -3.12
CA LEU A 554 26.00 -8.18 -3.95
C LEU A 554 26.90 -9.40 -4.21
N GLU A 555 28.22 -9.22 -4.41
CA GLU A 555 29.18 -10.34 -4.48
C GLU A 555 29.13 -11.23 -3.21
N ARG A 556 28.70 -10.66 -2.08
CA ARG A 556 28.61 -11.34 -0.78
C ARG A 556 27.20 -11.81 -0.44
N LYS A 557 26.25 -11.68 -1.38
CA LYS A 557 24.83 -12.03 -1.24
C LYS A 557 24.19 -11.31 -0.04
N ILE A 558 24.50 -10.03 0.13
CA ILE A 558 23.91 -9.16 1.14
C ILE A 558 22.75 -8.40 0.50
N PHE A 559 21.60 -8.39 1.17
CA PHE A 559 20.43 -7.68 0.67
C PHE A 559 20.63 -6.17 0.65
N VAL A 560 20.19 -5.56 -0.45
CA VAL A 560 20.12 -4.11 -0.61
C VAL A 560 18.67 -3.72 -0.89
N ILE A 561 18.14 -2.79 -0.10
CA ILE A 561 16.80 -2.24 -0.29
C ILE A 561 16.95 -0.85 -0.93
N ASP A 562 16.43 -0.70 -2.14
CA ASP A 562 16.40 0.51 -2.94
C ASP A 562 15.08 1.25 -2.70
N ASP A 563 15.09 2.27 -1.83
CA ASP A 563 13.93 3.12 -1.52
C ASP A 563 13.88 4.33 -2.46
N LEU A 564 13.00 4.24 -3.46
CA LEU A 564 12.84 5.22 -4.54
C LEU A 564 11.75 6.27 -4.25
N SER A 565 11.52 6.61 -2.98
CA SER A 565 10.50 7.58 -2.58
C SER A 565 10.66 8.99 -3.20
N TYR A 566 11.84 9.37 -3.69
CA TYR A 566 12.14 10.68 -4.32
C TYR A 566 12.72 10.57 -5.74
N GLN A 567 12.60 9.41 -6.38
CA GLN A 567 13.21 9.17 -7.68
C GLN A 567 12.78 10.22 -8.72
N ASN A 568 13.74 10.82 -9.41
CA ASN A 568 13.52 11.84 -10.45
C ASN A 568 12.72 13.09 -10.00
N VAL A 569 12.63 13.39 -8.70
CA VAL A 569 12.03 14.63 -8.18
C VAL A 569 13.14 15.66 -7.94
N LYS A 570 13.22 16.68 -8.80
CA LYS A 570 14.24 17.73 -8.74
C LYS A 570 13.73 19.01 -9.40
N PRO A 571 13.87 20.20 -8.78
CA PRO A 571 13.56 21.47 -9.44
C PRO A 571 14.59 21.74 -10.54
N SER A 572 14.28 21.30 -11.76
CA SER A 572 15.19 21.35 -12.91
C SER A 572 14.39 21.42 -14.20
N GLU A 573 14.81 22.29 -15.12
CA GLU A 573 14.23 22.38 -16.47
C GLU A 573 14.44 21.09 -17.28
N ARG A 574 15.39 20.24 -16.87
CA ARG A 574 15.66 18.94 -17.48
C ARG A 574 15.23 17.81 -16.56
N LEU A 575 14.56 16.81 -17.14
CA LEU A 575 14.38 15.50 -16.53
C LEU A 575 15.70 14.74 -16.56
N GLU A 576 16.59 15.07 -15.62
CA GLU A 576 17.80 14.27 -15.39
C GLU A 576 17.39 12.93 -14.80
N GLN A 577 17.80 11.84 -15.46
CA GLN A 577 17.61 10.50 -14.94
C GLN A 577 18.71 10.21 -13.92
N ILE A 578 18.31 9.97 -12.68
CA ILE A 578 19.21 9.51 -11.62
C ILE A 578 19.18 7.98 -11.66
N PRO A 579 20.29 7.28 -11.92
CA PRO A 579 20.28 5.82 -11.95
C PRO A 579 19.80 5.24 -10.61
N THR A 580 18.81 4.34 -10.68
CA THR A 580 18.35 3.60 -9.50
C THR A 580 19.38 2.54 -9.08
N ILE A 581 19.32 2.06 -7.84
CA ILE A 581 20.20 0.97 -7.42
C ILE A 581 19.95 -0.29 -8.25
N ARG A 582 18.70 -0.55 -8.64
CA ARG A 582 18.37 -1.62 -9.60
C ARG A 582 19.07 -1.44 -10.94
N GLN A 583 19.04 -0.25 -11.52
CA GLN A 583 19.70 0.02 -12.81
C GLN A 583 21.22 -0.16 -12.67
N LEU A 584 21.83 0.36 -11.62
CA LEU A 584 23.26 0.16 -11.35
C LEU A 584 23.63 -1.32 -11.17
N ALA A 585 22.77 -2.12 -10.51
CA ALA A 585 22.98 -3.56 -10.38
C ALA A 585 22.86 -4.28 -11.73
N ASN A 586 21.88 -3.92 -12.56
CA ASN A 586 21.75 -4.46 -13.92
C ASN A 586 22.97 -4.10 -14.79
N ASP A 587 23.50 -2.88 -14.63
CA ASP A 587 24.71 -2.45 -15.33
C ASP A 587 25.93 -3.28 -14.89
N LEU A 588 26.10 -3.51 -13.58
CA LEU A 588 27.15 -4.38 -13.02
C LEU A 588 27.08 -5.81 -13.58
N VAL A 589 25.88 -6.36 -13.79
CA VAL A 589 25.68 -7.65 -14.48
C VAL A 589 26.14 -7.55 -15.93
N SER A 590 25.71 -6.51 -16.65
CA SER A 590 26.00 -6.36 -18.08
C SER A 590 27.49 -6.25 -18.41
N VAL A 591 28.28 -5.70 -17.47
CA VAL A 591 29.74 -5.59 -17.59
C VAL A 591 30.50 -6.77 -16.96
N GLY A 592 29.80 -7.73 -16.36
CA GLY A 592 30.38 -8.95 -15.80
C GLY A 592 31.06 -8.82 -14.43
N TYR A 593 30.75 -7.77 -13.65
CA TYR A 593 31.28 -7.63 -12.29
C TYR A 593 30.53 -8.49 -11.26
N ILE A 594 29.25 -8.76 -11.49
CA ILE A 594 28.42 -9.66 -10.70
C ILE A 594 27.58 -10.54 -11.64
N GLY A 595 27.10 -11.69 -11.18
CA GLY A 595 26.16 -12.51 -11.93
C GLY A 595 24.70 -12.08 -11.73
N GLU A 596 23.81 -12.69 -12.52
CA GLU A 596 22.37 -12.44 -12.42
C GLU A 596 21.81 -12.87 -11.05
N GLU A 597 22.33 -13.96 -10.47
CA GLU A 597 21.92 -14.45 -9.15
C GLU A 597 22.21 -13.42 -8.06
N GLU A 598 23.39 -12.80 -8.06
CA GLU A 598 23.75 -11.76 -7.10
C GLU A 598 22.84 -10.53 -7.23
N SER A 599 22.43 -10.17 -8.45
CA SER A 599 21.51 -9.05 -8.68
C SER A 599 20.12 -9.25 -8.04
N ASN A 600 19.74 -10.50 -7.74
CA ASN A 600 18.45 -10.81 -7.12
C ASN A 600 18.37 -10.37 -5.65
N TYR A 601 19.50 -10.05 -5.02
CA TYR A 601 19.57 -9.54 -3.65
C TYR A 601 19.23 -8.05 -3.52
N VAL A 602 18.92 -7.37 -4.63
CA VAL A 602 18.32 -6.03 -4.60
C VAL A 602 16.79 -6.16 -4.52
N ILE A 603 16.20 -5.44 -3.58
CA ILE A 603 14.75 -5.23 -3.45
C ILE A 603 14.48 -3.76 -3.76
N THR A 604 13.60 -3.47 -4.71
CA THR A 604 13.28 -2.07 -5.06
C THR A 604 11.87 -1.71 -4.63
N VAL A 605 11.74 -0.60 -3.89
CA VAL A 605 10.47 -0.03 -3.42
C VAL A 605 10.25 1.29 -4.13
N HIS A 606 9.36 1.29 -5.13
CA HIS A 606 9.01 2.47 -5.93
C HIS A 606 7.68 3.05 -5.45
N SER A 607 7.70 4.20 -4.77
CA SER A 607 6.46 4.89 -4.41
C SER A 607 6.10 5.97 -5.40
N VAL A 608 4.85 5.94 -5.87
CA VAL A 608 4.29 6.97 -6.76
C VAL A 608 3.95 8.27 -6.03
N SER A 609 4.13 8.31 -4.69
CA SER A 609 3.69 9.42 -3.85
C SER A 609 4.28 10.77 -4.27
N LYS A 610 5.59 10.79 -4.56
CA LYS A 610 6.33 12.03 -4.87
C LYS A 610 6.60 12.16 -6.36
N THR A 611 6.88 11.04 -7.01
CA THR A 611 7.12 10.98 -8.45
C THR A 611 5.88 11.45 -9.22
N ASP A 612 4.67 11.02 -8.82
CA ASP A 612 3.48 11.30 -9.63
C ASP A 612 2.61 12.40 -9.02
N SER A 613 3.14 13.11 -8.03
CA SER A 613 2.38 14.05 -7.19
C SER A 613 1.12 13.44 -6.56
N TYR A 614 1.22 12.19 -6.09
CA TYR A 614 0.11 11.28 -5.80
C TYR A 614 0.13 10.75 -4.35
N ALA A 615 0.55 11.58 -3.39
CA ALA A 615 0.93 11.11 -2.05
C ALA A 615 -0.24 10.67 -1.17
N GLY A 616 -1.42 11.26 -1.36
CA GLY A 616 -2.67 10.87 -0.70
C GLY A 616 -3.23 9.52 -1.16
N ALA A 617 -2.84 9.06 -2.35
CA ALA A 617 -3.33 7.81 -2.91
C ALA A 617 -2.72 6.55 -2.31
N ARG A 618 -1.55 6.65 -1.66
CA ARG A 618 -0.91 5.53 -0.95
C ARG A 618 -0.75 4.30 -1.85
N LEU A 619 0.09 4.43 -2.87
CA LEU A 619 0.41 3.34 -3.79
C LEU A 619 1.92 3.20 -3.94
N SER A 620 2.39 1.96 -4.04
CA SER A 620 3.79 1.63 -4.33
C SER A 620 3.86 0.36 -5.19
N VAL A 621 4.92 0.26 -6.00
CA VAL A 621 5.31 -0.97 -6.69
C VAL A 621 6.59 -1.48 -6.03
N VAL A 622 6.64 -2.77 -5.74
CA VAL A 622 7.86 -3.40 -5.22
C VAL A 622 8.34 -4.44 -6.22
N GLU A 623 9.65 -4.49 -6.48
CA GLU A 623 10.30 -5.57 -7.22
C GLU A 623 11.17 -6.41 -6.28
N ILE A 624 10.88 -7.70 -6.18
CA ILE A 624 11.64 -8.67 -5.39
C ILE A 624 12.00 -9.85 -6.28
N ARG A 625 13.24 -9.92 -6.76
CA ARG A 625 13.68 -11.04 -7.61
C ARG A 625 14.08 -12.29 -6.81
N HIS A 626 14.49 -12.11 -5.55
CA HIS A 626 14.80 -13.24 -4.67
C HIS A 626 13.52 -14.02 -4.33
N GLU A 627 13.43 -15.27 -4.81
CA GLU A 627 12.19 -16.06 -4.79
C GLU A 627 11.59 -16.27 -3.38
N GLU A 628 12.41 -16.66 -2.42
CA GLU A 628 11.96 -16.93 -1.04
C GLU A 628 11.33 -15.67 -0.39
N VAL A 629 12.02 -14.53 -0.54
CA VAL A 629 11.55 -13.24 -0.02
C VAL A 629 10.29 -12.81 -0.76
N ARG A 630 10.25 -12.95 -2.10
CA ARG A 630 9.07 -12.60 -2.91
C ARG A 630 7.85 -13.42 -2.48
N LYS A 631 8.03 -14.72 -2.26
CA LYS A 631 6.95 -15.60 -1.80
C LYS A 631 6.46 -15.20 -0.41
N SER A 632 7.37 -15.05 0.56
CA SER A 632 7.01 -14.64 1.92
C SER A 632 6.33 -13.26 1.94
N PHE A 633 6.82 -12.31 1.15
CA PHE A 633 6.24 -10.99 1.05
C PHE A 633 4.87 -11.02 0.37
N GLY A 634 4.73 -11.78 -0.73
CA GLY A 634 3.46 -12.01 -1.42
C GLY A 634 2.38 -12.58 -0.49
N GLU A 635 2.73 -13.62 0.27
CA GLU A 635 1.83 -14.24 1.27
C GLU A 635 1.37 -13.27 2.37
N VAL A 636 2.25 -12.37 2.85
CA VAL A 636 1.88 -11.39 3.87
C VAL A 636 1.05 -10.26 3.25
N SER A 637 1.49 -9.73 2.11
CA SER A 637 0.85 -8.61 1.43
C SER A 637 -0.54 -8.93 0.89
N SER A 638 -0.86 -10.21 0.60
CA SER A 638 -2.19 -10.62 0.15
C SER A 638 -3.30 -10.39 1.17
N PHE A 639 -2.97 -10.15 2.44
CA PHE A 639 -3.93 -9.78 3.48
C PHE A 639 -4.23 -8.27 3.53
N ILE A 640 -3.59 -7.48 2.68
CA ILE A 640 -3.89 -6.07 2.47
C ILE A 640 -4.82 -5.96 1.26
N ARG A 641 -6.05 -5.48 1.48
CA ARG A 641 -7.00 -5.26 0.39
C ARG A 641 -6.48 -4.18 -0.58
N PRO A 642 -6.62 -4.36 -1.91
CA PRO A 642 -6.17 -3.38 -2.88
C PRO A 642 -6.91 -2.03 -2.77
N ASN A 643 -6.17 -0.94 -2.88
CA ASN A 643 -6.69 0.40 -3.09
C ASN A 643 -7.05 0.55 -4.58
N VAL A 644 -8.23 0.03 -4.92
CA VAL A 644 -8.75 -0.01 -6.29
C VAL A 644 -8.79 1.38 -6.94
N ALA A 645 -9.10 2.43 -6.17
CA ALA A 645 -9.14 3.81 -6.66
C ALA A 645 -7.76 4.31 -7.11
N ALA A 646 -6.72 4.07 -6.31
CA ALA A 646 -5.36 4.50 -6.65
C ALA A 646 -4.79 3.69 -7.81
N ILE A 647 -5.02 2.38 -7.85
CA ILE A 647 -4.56 1.52 -8.95
C ILE A 647 -5.23 1.94 -10.25
N ALA A 648 -6.55 2.19 -10.24
CA ALA A 648 -7.28 2.66 -11.41
C ALA A 648 -6.75 4.01 -11.92
N LEU A 649 -6.54 4.97 -11.02
CA LEU A 649 -6.07 6.30 -11.42
C LEU A 649 -4.59 6.30 -11.86
N ALA A 650 -3.75 5.43 -11.29
CA ALA A 650 -2.38 5.23 -11.76
C ALA A 650 -2.36 4.52 -13.12
N TYR A 651 -3.21 3.50 -13.33
CA TYR A 651 -3.38 2.85 -14.63
C TYR A 651 -3.77 3.86 -15.72
N LEU A 652 -4.79 4.70 -15.46
CA LEU A 652 -5.23 5.73 -16.40
C LEU A 652 -4.12 6.74 -16.75
N PHE A 653 -3.16 6.97 -15.85
CA PHE A 653 -2.00 7.81 -16.08
C PHE A 653 -0.94 7.08 -16.92
N TYR A 654 -0.48 5.91 -16.47
CA TYR A 654 0.63 5.17 -17.09
C TYR A 654 0.28 4.49 -18.42
N ARG A 655 -1.01 4.26 -18.73
CA ARG A 655 -1.41 3.73 -20.05
C ARG A 655 -1.14 4.71 -21.20
N ASN A 656 -0.85 5.97 -20.89
CA ASN A 656 -0.44 6.97 -21.88
C ASN A 656 1.00 6.76 -22.34
N ARG A 657 1.38 7.45 -23.42
CA ARG A 657 2.73 7.36 -23.97
C ARG A 657 3.75 7.92 -22.98
N VAL A 658 4.97 7.39 -23.05
CA VAL A 658 6.11 7.81 -22.23
C VAL A 658 6.40 9.31 -22.39
N GLU A 659 6.20 9.86 -23.59
CA GLU A 659 6.40 11.28 -23.86
C GLU A 659 5.41 12.17 -23.12
N ASP A 660 4.14 11.74 -23.02
CA ASP A 660 3.07 12.51 -22.39
C ASP A 660 3.23 12.51 -20.86
N VAL A 661 3.59 11.35 -20.28
CA VAL A 661 3.93 11.23 -18.85
C VAL A 661 5.19 12.03 -18.52
N ASN A 662 6.21 12.01 -19.38
CA ASN A 662 7.39 12.87 -19.20
C ASN A 662 7.04 14.36 -19.31
N ALA A 663 6.11 14.75 -20.17
CA ALA A 663 5.65 16.14 -20.23
C ALA A 663 4.97 16.56 -18.92
N TYR A 664 4.21 15.66 -18.28
CA TYR A 664 3.67 15.87 -16.93
C TYR A 664 4.80 16.07 -15.90
N TYR A 665 5.81 15.20 -15.89
CA TYR A 665 6.94 15.34 -14.95
C TYR A 665 7.75 16.62 -15.17
N ARG A 666 7.87 17.10 -16.41
CA ARG A 666 8.48 18.41 -16.71
C ARG A 666 7.67 19.58 -16.17
N LEU A 667 6.34 19.48 -16.17
CA LEU A 667 5.47 20.51 -15.58
C LEU A 667 5.53 20.49 -14.05
N ARG A 668 5.78 19.32 -13.45
CA ARG A 668 5.89 19.13 -12.00
C ARG A 668 7.21 19.69 -11.44
N ASN A 669 8.32 19.47 -12.14
CA ASN A 669 9.65 19.96 -11.78
C ASN A 669 9.80 21.45 -12.05
#